data_AF-A0A4Y7PSQ2-F1
#
_entry.id   AF-A0A4Y7PSQ2-F1
#
_cell.length_a   1.000
_cell.length_b   1.000
_cell.length_c   1.000
_cell.angle_alpha   90.00
_cell.angle_beta   90.00
_cell.angle_gamma   90.00
#
_symmetry.space_group_name_H-M   'P 1'
#
loop_
_entity.id
_entity.type
_entity.pdbx_description
1 polymer ?
#
loop_
_entity_poly.entity_id
_entity_poly.type
_entity_poly.pdbx_seq_one_letter_code
_entity_poly.pdbx_strand_id
1 'polypeptide(L)'
;MIRRFSPALWHKLPQSIRQSWKKIFSSSSVLWKRGTTVNYDWDFDENGNLQPNVYEVRRDAPLSQIKSLLSNQNPHRALEIVLRAIDDPTKRLSAIDAEEAVDIFLRHYRVKEAIRVNKRLLQNKVEICSRLQAIIGVAKAIRAEQTPRRVVNDVEKILTSSKPEDFDERSLMWLLRCVTDAHPVLAPQYQEDILKRWVALRAKRGLFRISPDLVVHFITIWAVAKNMKAAYRWLIYHSTRVRDRRIPPHPKDAYPYTTYIRAVNHHRNRGPDDLVDYQRIFDRMRHDGVYPDTAFFNAVIQSEVRRRRTDRAFWLYDILRSNFTKERYPDEFTFGSLFHALENGAPRSGYSNSPLAHHILTPRALFRDVHLFRELKAQHVILPPPPPPPPPPPPPPSAIRESRRRDLLIPRDILNVALRLFVKSGDDAGAIVVLNAFKVQTLKVRGDSDKIVIAGLMRRVIAQLSAHPFLQALQDLPLGQASAVDADRLLSEADKFDDSWVTRFLKLDSVEEAVSLGCDPEQLVRHITQVGEEARRQMMIRTRTSIAMPLLIHSLEAFSPNARSDADGDGDTVGMDEDRGVSPFAVEQIRVAVKEMIPPSSASEDDGEGAEQGGHDGKEALDGEIVREKMKATG
;
A
#
# COMPACT_ATOMS: atom_id res chain seq x y z
N MET A 1 -43.93 -23.07 -14.07
CA MET A 1 -45.32 -23.44 -14.43
C MET A 1 -45.53 -23.63 -15.93
N ILE A 2 -45.13 -22.68 -16.79
CA ILE A 2 -45.43 -22.73 -18.25
C ILE A 2 -44.74 -23.88 -19.00
N ARG A 3 -43.50 -24.28 -18.65
CA ARG A 3 -42.82 -25.44 -19.27
C ARG A 3 -43.54 -26.80 -19.12
N ARG A 4 -44.60 -26.89 -18.31
CA ARG A 4 -45.41 -28.11 -18.13
C ARG A 4 -46.78 -28.06 -18.82
N PHE A 5 -47.13 -26.98 -19.52
CA PHE A 5 -48.39 -26.91 -20.27
C PHE A 5 -48.21 -27.55 -21.66
N SER A 6 -48.87 -28.68 -21.87
CA SER A 6 -48.88 -29.37 -23.17
C SER A 6 -49.63 -28.54 -24.23
N PRO A 7 -49.11 -28.39 -25.46
CA PRO A 7 -49.80 -27.71 -26.56
C PRO A 7 -51.23 -28.22 -26.80
N ALA A 8 -51.48 -29.52 -26.55
CA ALA A 8 -52.79 -30.14 -26.72
C ALA A 8 -53.86 -29.60 -25.73
N LEU A 9 -53.45 -29.10 -24.56
CA LEU A 9 -54.37 -28.50 -23.58
C LEU A 9 -54.71 -27.05 -23.92
N TRP A 10 -53.84 -26.33 -24.64
CA TRP A 10 -54.08 -24.93 -25.01
C TRP A 10 -55.24 -24.78 -25.99
N HIS A 11 -55.32 -25.66 -27.01
CA HIS A 11 -56.41 -25.62 -27.99
C HIS A 11 -57.77 -26.02 -27.40
N LYS A 12 -57.78 -26.75 -26.29
CA LYS A 12 -59.00 -27.12 -25.55
C LYS A 12 -59.53 -26.00 -24.65
N LEU A 13 -58.77 -24.92 -24.44
CA LEU A 13 -59.25 -23.80 -23.64
C LEU A 13 -60.26 -22.94 -24.43
N PRO A 14 -61.33 -22.46 -23.78
CA PRO A 14 -62.24 -21.47 -24.35
C PRO A 14 -61.49 -20.24 -24.87
N GLN A 15 -61.96 -19.69 -26.01
CA GLN A 15 -61.30 -18.59 -26.71
C GLN A 15 -61.16 -17.33 -25.82
N SER A 16 -62.11 -17.09 -24.92
CA SER A 16 -62.08 -15.99 -23.94
C SER A 16 -60.89 -16.11 -22.99
N ILE A 17 -60.61 -17.30 -22.46
CA ILE A 17 -59.47 -17.54 -21.55
C ILE A 17 -58.14 -17.37 -22.30
N ARG A 18 -58.06 -17.87 -23.54
CA ARG A 18 -56.88 -17.68 -24.39
C ARG A 18 -56.61 -16.20 -24.68
N GLN A 19 -57.65 -15.39 -24.92
CA GLN A 19 -57.51 -13.94 -25.14
C GLN A 19 -57.14 -13.19 -23.85
N SER A 20 -57.72 -13.54 -22.70
CA SER A 20 -57.34 -12.97 -21.41
C SER A 20 -55.88 -13.28 -21.06
N TRP A 21 -55.42 -14.51 -21.30
CA TRP A 21 -54.02 -14.87 -21.11
C TRP A 21 -53.11 -14.11 -22.08
N LYS A 22 -53.43 -14.06 -23.38
CA LYS A 22 -52.65 -13.23 -24.34
C LYS A 22 -52.52 -11.77 -23.88
N LYS A 23 -53.58 -11.18 -23.32
CA LYS A 23 -53.57 -9.81 -22.80
C LYS A 23 -52.72 -9.63 -21.54
N ILE A 24 -52.67 -10.65 -20.67
CA ILE A 24 -51.82 -10.66 -19.47
C ILE A 24 -50.34 -10.80 -19.85
N PHE A 25 -49.99 -11.63 -20.84
CA PHE A 25 -48.60 -11.85 -21.22
C PHE A 25 -48.01 -10.76 -22.13
N SER A 26 -48.82 -10.15 -23.01
CA SER A 26 -48.36 -9.01 -23.84
C SER A 26 -48.02 -7.76 -23.02
N SER A 27 -48.40 -7.73 -21.73
CA SER A 27 -48.17 -6.59 -20.83
C SER A 27 -47.16 -6.86 -19.71
N SER A 28 -46.59 -8.07 -19.60
CA SER A 28 -45.62 -8.42 -18.56
C SER A 28 -44.17 -8.40 -19.08
N SER A 29 -43.38 -7.42 -18.63
CA SER A 29 -41.91 -7.41 -18.77
C SER A 29 -41.27 -7.99 -17.51
N VAL A 30 -40.33 -8.93 -17.66
CA VAL A 30 -39.64 -9.57 -16.53
C VAL A 30 -38.18 -9.10 -16.49
N LEU A 31 -37.80 -8.43 -15.39
CA LEU A 31 -36.45 -7.96 -15.13
C LEU A 31 -35.56 -9.15 -14.70
N TRP A 32 -34.56 -9.49 -15.51
CA TRP A 32 -33.49 -10.40 -15.09
C TRP A 32 -32.36 -9.64 -14.41
N LYS A 33 -31.74 -10.26 -13.39
CA LYS A 33 -30.59 -9.70 -12.68
C LYS A 33 -29.43 -9.50 -13.67
N ARG A 34 -28.94 -8.25 -13.76
CA ARG A 34 -27.93 -7.65 -14.67
C ARG A 34 -28.49 -6.98 -15.94
N GLY A 35 -29.40 -6.01 -15.78
CA GLY A 35 -29.60 -4.90 -16.74
C GLY A 35 -30.29 -5.25 -18.06
N THR A 36 -30.38 -6.52 -18.42
CA THR A 36 -31.08 -6.97 -19.62
C THR A 36 -32.56 -7.20 -19.32
N THR A 37 -33.41 -6.28 -19.79
CA THR A 37 -34.83 -6.58 -19.99
C THR A 37 -34.98 -7.36 -21.29
N VAL A 38 -35.24 -8.65 -21.17
CA VAL A 38 -35.67 -9.48 -22.29
C VAL A 38 -37.17 -9.33 -22.41
N ASN A 39 -37.64 -8.71 -23.50
CA ASN A 39 -39.05 -8.74 -23.84
C ASN A 39 -39.31 -10.03 -24.60
N TYR A 40 -40.22 -10.84 -24.07
CA TYR A 40 -40.73 -12.03 -24.74
C TYR A 40 -42.02 -11.64 -25.43
N ASP A 41 -42.01 -11.58 -26.76
CA ASP A 41 -43.25 -11.64 -27.52
C ASP A 41 -43.50 -13.12 -27.84
N TRP A 42 -44.72 -13.60 -27.64
CA TRP A 42 -45.03 -15.02 -27.84
C TRP A 42 -45.87 -15.17 -29.08
N ASP A 43 -45.24 -15.66 -30.15
CA ASP A 43 -45.93 -15.95 -31.40
C ASP A 43 -46.13 -17.44 -31.58
N PHE A 44 -47.16 -17.78 -32.36
CA PHE A 44 -47.35 -19.14 -32.81
C PHE A 44 -46.62 -19.30 -34.14
N ASP A 45 -45.73 -20.28 -34.23
CA ASP A 45 -45.16 -20.65 -35.53
C ASP A 45 -46.25 -21.23 -36.46
N GLU A 46 -45.89 -21.45 -37.71
CA GLU A 46 -46.79 -21.97 -38.76
C GLU A 46 -47.41 -23.33 -38.40
N ASN A 47 -46.81 -24.05 -37.43
CA ASN A 47 -47.28 -25.34 -36.93
C ASN A 47 -48.13 -25.21 -35.66
N GLY A 48 -48.43 -23.99 -35.21
CA GLY A 48 -49.21 -23.73 -34.01
C GLY A 48 -48.46 -23.96 -32.70
N ASN A 49 -47.12 -23.99 -32.71
CA ASN A 49 -46.32 -24.06 -31.48
C ASN A 49 -45.99 -22.65 -30.97
N LEU A 50 -46.17 -22.44 -29.67
CA LEU A 50 -45.87 -21.18 -29.00
C LEU A 50 -44.35 -21.01 -28.89
N GLN A 51 -43.77 -20.11 -29.70
CA GLN A 51 -42.34 -19.78 -29.64
C GLN A 51 -42.13 -18.39 -29.04
N PRO A 52 -41.16 -18.24 -28.11
CA PRO A 52 -40.78 -16.92 -27.63
C PRO A 52 -39.94 -16.23 -28.69
N ASN A 53 -40.47 -15.16 -29.29
CA ASN A 53 -39.68 -14.17 -29.98
C ASN A 53 -38.92 -13.36 -28.93
N VAL A 54 -37.63 -13.70 -28.79
CA VAL A 54 -36.71 -13.05 -27.87
C VAL A 54 -36.11 -11.85 -28.58
N TYR A 55 -36.63 -10.66 -28.28
CA TYR A 55 -35.98 -9.42 -28.70
C TYR A 55 -35.05 -8.96 -27.58
N GLU A 56 -33.74 -9.05 -27.82
CA GLU A 56 -32.74 -8.46 -26.93
C GLU A 56 -32.76 -6.92 -27.10
N VAL A 57 -33.61 -6.25 -26.33
CA VAL A 57 -33.58 -4.78 -26.28
C VAL A 57 -32.35 -4.38 -25.49
N ARG A 58 -31.23 -4.07 -26.18
CA ARG A 58 -30.03 -3.46 -25.60
C ARG A 58 -30.35 -2.05 -25.07
N ARG A 59 -30.99 -1.97 -23.89
CA ARG A 59 -31.26 -0.71 -23.18
C ARG A 59 -29.99 -0.06 -22.62
N ASP A 60 -28.91 -0.82 -22.42
CA ASP A 60 -27.70 -0.38 -21.70
C ASP A 60 -26.64 0.34 -22.55
N ALA A 61 -26.78 0.37 -23.88
CA ALA A 61 -25.75 0.91 -24.77
C ALA A 61 -25.35 2.37 -24.44
N PRO A 62 -26.29 3.32 -24.19
CA PRO A 62 -25.90 4.69 -23.89
C PRO A 62 -25.30 4.84 -22.48
N LEU A 63 -25.88 4.25 -21.44
CA LEU A 63 -25.41 4.43 -20.05
C LEU A 63 -24.05 3.80 -19.79
N SER A 64 -23.79 2.61 -20.33
CA SER A 64 -22.46 1.97 -20.23
C SER A 64 -21.40 2.80 -20.95
N GLN A 65 -21.73 3.34 -22.13
CA GLN A 65 -20.85 4.24 -22.88
C GLN A 65 -20.60 5.55 -22.13
N ILE A 66 -21.62 6.14 -21.49
CA ILE A 66 -21.48 7.35 -20.66
C ILE A 66 -20.54 7.10 -19.48
N LYS A 67 -20.69 5.98 -18.76
CA LYS A 67 -19.81 5.60 -17.65
C LYS A 67 -18.36 5.43 -18.12
N SER A 68 -18.15 4.77 -19.25
CA SER A 68 -16.83 4.62 -19.86
C SER A 68 -16.22 5.98 -20.26
N LEU A 69 -16.99 6.84 -20.92
CA LEU A 69 -16.53 8.16 -21.35
C LEU A 69 -16.19 9.08 -20.19
N LEU A 70 -16.97 9.06 -19.11
CA LEU A 70 -16.68 9.85 -17.92
C LEU A 70 -15.47 9.32 -17.15
N SER A 71 -15.26 8.01 -17.13
CA SER A 71 -14.04 7.40 -16.59
C SER A 71 -12.81 7.81 -17.41
N ASN A 72 -12.96 7.95 -18.73
CA ASN A 72 -11.92 8.44 -19.63
C ASN A 72 -11.83 9.98 -19.70
N GLN A 73 -12.42 10.69 -18.73
CA GLN A 73 -12.41 12.16 -18.64
C GLN A 73 -12.95 12.90 -19.88
N ASN A 74 -13.89 12.32 -20.63
CA ASN A 74 -14.53 12.93 -21.81
C ASN A 74 -15.99 13.34 -21.55
N PRO A 75 -16.26 14.31 -20.65
CA PRO A 75 -17.62 14.68 -20.23
C PRO A 75 -18.43 15.34 -21.35
N HIS A 76 -17.79 16.03 -22.29
CA HIS A 76 -18.47 16.69 -23.40
C HIS A 76 -19.13 15.69 -24.35
N ARG A 77 -18.40 14.62 -24.72
CA ARG A 77 -18.93 13.55 -25.57
C ARG A 77 -20.01 12.76 -24.86
N ALA A 78 -19.83 12.50 -23.55
CA ALA A 78 -20.87 11.87 -22.73
C ALA A 78 -22.15 12.74 -22.69
N LEU A 79 -22.00 14.06 -22.50
CA LEU A 79 -23.13 14.99 -22.51
C LEU A 79 -23.82 15.01 -23.87
N GLU A 80 -23.06 15.06 -24.96
CA GLU A 80 -23.61 15.08 -26.31
C GLU A 80 -24.42 13.82 -26.62
N ILE A 81 -23.94 12.64 -26.23
CA ILE A 81 -24.67 11.38 -26.38
C ILE A 81 -25.99 11.42 -25.61
N VAL A 82 -25.97 11.90 -24.36
CA VAL A 82 -27.17 12.03 -23.53
C VAL A 82 -28.16 13.01 -24.15
N LEU A 83 -27.71 14.19 -24.55
CA LEU A 83 -28.58 15.21 -25.14
C LEU A 83 -29.18 14.74 -26.47
N ARG A 84 -28.39 14.09 -27.34
CA ARG A 84 -28.89 13.49 -28.58
C ARG A 84 -29.96 12.42 -28.30
N ALA A 85 -29.75 11.59 -27.29
CA ALA A 85 -30.70 10.53 -26.95
C ALA A 85 -31.96 11.07 -26.24
N ILE A 86 -31.88 12.23 -25.58
CA ILE A 86 -33.05 12.95 -25.05
C ILE A 86 -33.87 13.60 -26.17
N ASP A 87 -33.20 14.07 -27.22
CA ASP A 87 -33.81 14.80 -28.33
C ASP A 87 -34.38 13.89 -29.42
N ASP A 88 -33.84 12.68 -29.56
CA ASP A 88 -34.29 11.71 -30.55
C ASP A 88 -35.65 11.10 -30.14
N PRO A 89 -36.76 11.40 -30.85
CA PRO A 89 -38.07 10.86 -30.51
C PRO A 89 -38.15 9.35 -30.68
N THR A 90 -37.27 8.76 -31.50
CA THR A 90 -37.21 7.30 -31.74
C THR A 90 -36.44 6.56 -30.66
N LYS A 91 -35.59 7.27 -29.91
CA LYS A 91 -34.72 6.72 -28.86
C LYS A 91 -34.92 7.42 -27.52
N ARG A 92 -36.16 7.80 -27.20
CA ARG A 92 -36.49 8.47 -25.94
C ARG A 92 -35.89 7.69 -24.77
N LEU A 93 -34.93 8.32 -24.08
CA LEU A 93 -34.46 7.81 -22.80
C LEU A 93 -35.67 7.61 -21.88
N SER A 94 -35.72 6.48 -21.19
CA SER A 94 -36.69 6.34 -20.11
C SER A 94 -36.39 7.39 -19.03
N ALA A 95 -37.40 7.79 -18.26
CA ALA A 95 -37.19 8.71 -17.13
C ALA A 95 -36.11 8.18 -16.17
N ILE A 96 -36.07 6.86 -15.97
CA ILE A 96 -35.08 6.17 -15.13
C ILE A 96 -33.66 6.33 -15.71
N ASP A 97 -33.48 6.13 -17.02
CA ASP A 97 -32.17 6.28 -17.65
C ASP A 97 -31.71 7.75 -17.62
N ALA A 98 -32.65 8.68 -17.75
CA ALA A 98 -32.38 10.10 -17.69
C ALA A 98 -31.96 10.54 -16.28
N GLU A 99 -32.63 10.01 -15.25
CA GLU A 99 -32.24 10.16 -13.85
C GLU A 99 -30.85 9.58 -13.59
N GLU A 100 -30.57 8.37 -14.09
CA GLU A 100 -29.25 7.74 -13.93
C GLU A 100 -28.17 8.56 -14.65
N ALA A 101 -28.43 9.09 -15.84
CA ALA A 101 -27.48 9.95 -16.55
C ALA A 101 -27.16 11.23 -15.75
N VAL A 102 -28.18 11.88 -15.19
CA VAL A 102 -28.00 13.05 -14.31
C VAL A 102 -27.17 12.67 -13.08
N ASP A 103 -27.55 11.60 -12.38
CA ASP A 103 -26.84 11.10 -11.19
C ASP A 103 -25.38 10.74 -11.51
N ILE A 104 -25.10 10.16 -12.67
CA ILE A 104 -23.73 9.87 -13.13
C ILE A 104 -22.93 11.18 -13.30
N PHE A 105 -23.43 12.19 -14.02
CA PHE A 105 -22.71 13.47 -14.15
C PHE A 105 -22.43 14.11 -12.79
N LEU A 106 -23.43 14.05 -11.92
CA LEU A 106 -23.37 14.53 -10.55
C LEU A 106 -22.31 13.81 -9.70
N ARG A 107 -22.20 12.48 -9.80
CA ARG A 107 -21.15 11.67 -9.13
C ARG A 107 -19.74 11.97 -9.66
N HIS A 108 -19.62 12.37 -10.92
CA HIS A 108 -18.35 12.81 -11.51
C HIS A 108 -18.09 14.32 -11.34
N TYR A 109 -18.82 14.99 -10.44
CA TYR A 109 -18.67 16.43 -10.15
C TYR A 109 -18.87 17.33 -11.38
N ARG A 110 -19.63 16.86 -12.37
CA ARG A 110 -19.97 17.58 -13.61
C ARG A 110 -21.33 18.27 -13.45
N VAL A 111 -21.38 19.20 -12.50
CA VAL A 111 -22.60 19.94 -12.14
C VAL A 111 -23.16 20.73 -13.33
N LYS A 112 -22.29 21.30 -14.18
CA LYS A 112 -22.72 22.12 -15.33
C LYS A 112 -23.48 21.28 -16.34
N GLU A 113 -22.97 20.09 -16.62
CA GLU A 113 -23.51 19.09 -17.53
C GLU A 113 -24.83 18.54 -16.97
N ALA A 114 -24.87 18.16 -15.69
CA ALA A 114 -26.10 17.72 -15.03
C ALA A 114 -27.23 18.76 -15.11
N ILE A 115 -26.92 20.04 -14.89
CA ILE A 115 -27.88 21.14 -15.02
C ILE A 115 -28.39 21.26 -16.46
N ARG A 116 -27.53 21.10 -17.48
CA ARG A 116 -27.92 21.13 -18.89
C ARG A 116 -28.83 19.97 -19.25
N VAL A 117 -28.49 18.75 -18.83
CA VAL A 117 -29.31 17.56 -19.03
C VAL A 117 -30.68 17.76 -18.40
N ASN A 118 -30.74 18.20 -17.14
CA ASN A 118 -32.01 18.48 -16.48
C ASN A 118 -32.83 19.59 -17.17
N LYS A 119 -32.20 20.67 -17.63
CA LYS A 119 -32.89 21.71 -18.39
C LYS A 119 -33.50 21.13 -19.66
N ARG A 120 -32.79 20.23 -20.36
CA ARG A 120 -33.30 19.59 -21.58
C ARG A 120 -34.43 18.60 -21.31
N LEU A 121 -34.34 17.84 -20.23
CA LEU A 121 -35.41 16.94 -19.79
C LEU A 121 -36.70 17.70 -19.47
N LEU A 122 -36.60 18.82 -18.75
CA LEU A 122 -37.74 19.69 -18.48
C LEU A 122 -38.35 20.29 -19.76
N GLN A 123 -37.52 20.65 -20.76
CA GLN A 123 -38.01 21.11 -22.07
C GLN A 123 -38.80 20.03 -22.81
N ASN A 124 -38.41 18.77 -22.68
CA ASN A 124 -39.09 17.63 -23.28
C ASN A 124 -40.23 17.07 -22.41
N LYS A 125 -40.64 17.81 -21.36
CA LYS A 125 -41.70 17.42 -20.40
C LYS A 125 -41.43 16.07 -19.71
N VAL A 126 -40.16 15.71 -19.55
CA VAL A 126 -39.75 14.54 -18.76
C VAL A 126 -39.49 15.02 -17.34
N GLU A 127 -40.38 14.64 -16.43
CA GLU A 127 -40.23 14.93 -15.01
C GLU A 127 -39.17 14.02 -14.39
N ILE A 128 -38.21 14.62 -13.70
CA ILE A 128 -37.19 13.91 -12.91
C ILE A 128 -37.68 13.82 -11.47
N CYS A 129 -37.35 12.75 -10.74
CA CYS A 129 -37.69 12.63 -9.32
C CYS A 129 -37.31 13.87 -8.50
N SER A 130 -38.18 14.21 -7.54
CA SER A 130 -38.06 15.35 -6.62
C SER A 130 -36.67 15.44 -5.97
N ARG A 131 -36.09 14.29 -5.63
CA ARG A 131 -34.73 14.12 -5.10
C ARG A 131 -33.64 14.69 -5.99
N LEU A 132 -33.65 14.38 -7.29
CA LEU A 132 -32.65 14.90 -8.23
C LEU A 132 -32.91 16.37 -8.57
N GLN A 133 -34.17 16.79 -8.65
CA GLN A 133 -34.51 18.20 -8.82
C GLN A 133 -33.99 19.05 -7.65
N ALA A 134 -34.17 18.58 -6.41
CA ALA A 134 -33.65 19.16 -5.18
C ALA A 134 -32.13 19.34 -5.26
N ILE A 135 -31.43 18.25 -5.56
CA ILE A 135 -29.99 18.19 -5.75
C ILE A 135 -29.51 19.20 -6.81
N ILE A 136 -30.14 19.23 -7.98
CA ILE A 136 -29.80 20.14 -9.08
C ILE A 136 -30.09 21.59 -8.70
N GLY A 137 -31.16 21.84 -7.94
CA GLY A 137 -31.51 23.15 -7.40
C GLY A 137 -30.40 23.70 -6.51
N VAL A 138 -29.92 22.89 -5.56
CA VAL A 138 -28.79 23.26 -4.69
C VAL A 138 -27.51 23.44 -5.50
N ALA A 139 -27.23 22.55 -6.45
CA ALA A 139 -26.04 22.66 -7.30
C ALA A 139 -26.06 23.93 -8.18
N LYS A 140 -27.25 24.37 -8.63
CA LYS A 140 -27.44 25.68 -9.29
C LYS A 140 -27.17 26.83 -8.33
N ALA A 141 -27.70 26.78 -7.11
CA ALA A 141 -27.52 27.82 -6.10
C ALA A 141 -26.04 28.00 -5.73
N ILE A 142 -25.31 26.89 -5.54
CA ILE A 142 -23.87 26.92 -5.27
C ILE A 142 -23.11 27.52 -6.45
N ARG A 143 -23.45 27.11 -7.69
CA ARG A 143 -22.78 27.62 -8.90
C ARG A 143 -23.05 29.09 -9.16
N ALA A 144 -24.19 29.62 -8.72
CA ALA A 144 -24.53 31.03 -8.87
C ALA A 144 -23.78 31.95 -7.88
N GLU A 145 -22.68 31.47 -7.28
CA GLU A 145 -21.83 32.18 -6.31
C GLU A 145 -22.64 32.85 -5.19
N GLN A 146 -23.74 32.21 -4.80
CA GLN A 146 -24.56 32.72 -3.73
C GLN A 146 -23.80 32.67 -2.41
N THR A 147 -24.07 33.64 -1.53
CA THR A 147 -23.53 33.61 -0.17
C THR A 147 -23.91 32.29 0.51
N PRO A 148 -23.02 31.69 1.34
CA PRO A 148 -23.29 30.41 1.99
C PRO A 148 -24.65 30.36 2.71
N ARG A 149 -25.07 31.46 3.34
CA ARG A 149 -26.39 31.59 3.97
C ARG A 149 -27.55 31.39 2.99
N ARG A 150 -27.46 31.92 1.77
CA ARG A 150 -28.48 31.71 0.73
C ARG A 150 -28.53 30.26 0.29
N VAL A 151 -27.37 29.61 0.11
CA VAL A 151 -27.31 28.18 -0.20
C VAL A 151 -28.02 27.35 0.88
N VAL A 152 -27.74 27.61 2.17
CA VAL A 152 -28.41 26.89 3.27
C VAL A 152 -29.92 27.14 3.30
N ASN A 153 -30.37 28.36 3.00
CA ASN A 153 -31.81 28.68 2.92
C ASN A 153 -32.48 28.02 1.71
N ASP A 154 -31.82 27.96 0.57
CA ASP A 154 -32.36 27.29 -0.62
C ASP A 154 -32.39 25.77 -0.44
N VAL A 155 -31.37 25.19 0.20
CA VAL A 155 -31.39 23.80 0.64
C VAL A 155 -32.57 23.55 1.58
N GLU A 156 -32.81 24.43 2.56
CA GLU A 156 -33.95 24.30 3.47
C GLU A 156 -35.30 24.36 2.74
N LYS A 157 -35.49 25.29 1.81
CA LYS A 157 -36.70 25.35 0.97
C LYS A 157 -36.91 24.06 0.19
N ILE A 158 -35.83 23.50 -0.34
CA ILE A 158 -35.85 22.24 -1.09
C ILE A 158 -36.19 21.05 -0.19
N LEU A 159 -35.61 21.01 1.02
CA LEU A 159 -35.88 19.95 2.00
C LEU A 159 -37.30 20.04 2.58
N THR A 160 -37.87 21.24 2.66
CA THR A 160 -39.24 21.46 3.14
C THR A 160 -40.29 21.22 2.07
N SER A 161 -39.98 21.48 0.79
CA SER A 161 -40.89 21.22 -0.33
C SER A 161 -40.93 19.76 -0.78
N SER A 162 -39.82 19.03 -0.63
CA SER A 162 -39.74 17.62 -1.01
C SER A 162 -40.48 16.73 0.00
N LYS A 163 -41.17 15.68 -0.48
CA LYS A 163 -41.67 14.65 0.43
C LYS A 163 -40.49 14.03 1.16
N PRO A 164 -40.51 13.93 2.49
CA PRO A 164 -39.37 13.37 3.24
C PRO A 164 -39.02 11.94 2.86
N GLU A 165 -39.94 11.15 2.33
CA GLU A 165 -39.63 9.81 1.82
C GLU A 165 -38.68 9.84 0.62
N ASP A 166 -38.72 10.90 -0.18
CA ASP A 166 -37.94 11.02 -1.42
C ASP A 166 -36.48 11.44 -1.16
N PHE A 167 -36.21 12.11 -0.04
CA PHE A 167 -34.90 12.66 0.28
C PHE A 167 -34.20 11.89 1.41
N ASP A 168 -33.62 10.74 1.06
CA ASP A 168 -32.91 9.84 1.97
C ASP A 168 -31.54 10.40 2.43
N GLU A 169 -30.93 9.72 3.39
CA GLU A 169 -29.60 10.10 3.92
C GLU A 169 -28.50 10.04 2.84
N ARG A 170 -28.63 9.13 1.86
CA ARG A 170 -27.68 9.05 0.74
C ARG A 170 -27.74 10.30 -0.13
N SER A 171 -28.94 10.83 -0.36
CA SER A 171 -29.14 12.08 -1.09
C SER A 171 -28.59 13.27 -0.33
N LEU A 172 -28.75 13.30 1.00
CA LEU A 172 -28.10 14.30 1.84
C LEU A 172 -26.57 14.19 1.77
N MET A 173 -26.03 12.98 1.91
CA MET A 173 -24.58 12.75 1.84
C MET A 173 -24.01 13.24 0.50
N TRP A 174 -24.68 12.90 -0.59
CA TRP A 174 -24.32 13.37 -1.92
C TRP A 174 -24.37 14.91 -2.00
N LEU A 175 -25.44 15.52 -1.47
CA LEU A 175 -25.61 16.97 -1.44
C LEU A 175 -24.45 17.66 -0.69
N LEU A 176 -24.11 17.14 0.49
CA LEU A 176 -23.03 17.69 1.31
C LEU A 176 -21.68 17.55 0.62
N ARG A 177 -21.41 16.43 -0.07
CA ARG A 177 -20.19 16.29 -0.88
C ARG A 177 -20.12 17.33 -1.99
N CYS A 178 -21.21 17.55 -2.71
CA CYS A 178 -21.25 18.59 -3.74
C CYS A 178 -21.04 19.99 -3.18
N VAL A 179 -21.55 20.29 -1.98
CA VAL A 179 -21.26 21.53 -1.28
C VAL A 179 -19.76 21.64 -0.95
N THR A 180 -19.14 20.57 -0.45
CA THR A 180 -17.69 20.53 -0.16
C THR A 180 -16.85 20.78 -1.41
N ASP A 181 -17.18 20.10 -2.51
CA ASP A 181 -16.35 20.11 -3.71
C ASP A 181 -16.51 21.42 -4.51
N ALA A 182 -17.73 21.95 -4.56
CA ALA A 182 -17.99 23.20 -5.28
C ALA A 182 -17.48 24.44 -4.52
N HIS A 183 -17.36 24.34 -3.20
CA HIS A 183 -16.88 25.45 -2.39
C HIS A 183 -16.00 24.91 -1.25
N PRO A 184 -14.72 24.56 -1.52
CA PRO A 184 -13.81 24.04 -0.49
C PRO A 184 -13.55 25.03 0.64
N VAL A 185 -13.79 26.32 0.40
CA VAL A 185 -13.73 27.40 1.40
C VAL A 185 -14.98 27.47 2.27
N LEU A 186 -16.07 26.77 1.90
CA LEU A 186 -17.32 26.86 2.63
C LEU A 186 -17.12 26.20 3.99
N ALA A 187 -17.21 27.04 5.01
CA ALA A 187 -16.88 26.67 6.36
C ALA A 187 -17.72 25.44 6.78
N PRO A 188 -17.14 24.38 7.38
CA PRO A 188 -17.85 23.18 7.81
C PRO A 188 -19.12 23.44 8.63
N GLN A 189 -19.18 24.60 9.30
CA GLN A 189 -20.34 25.13 10.01
C GLN A 189 -21.61 25.10 9.15
N TYR A 190 -21.54 25.52 7.89
CA TYR A 190 -22.73 25.58 7.02
C TYR A 190 -23.24 24.20 6.64
N GLN A 191 -22.35 23.22 6.48
CA GLN A 191 -22.75 21.83 6.24
C GLN A 191 -23.42 21.23 7.48
N GLU A 192 -22.90 21.56 8.67
CA GLU A 192 -23.50 21.18 9.93
C GLU A 192 -24.88 21.86 10.11
N ASP A 193 -25.06 23.09 9.66
CA ASP A 193 -26.35 23.78 9.68
C ASP A 193 -27.37 23.14 8.73
N ILE A 194 -26.94 22.74 7.53
CA ILE A 194 -27.78 21.95 6.60
C ILE A 194 -28.22 20.65 7.28
N LEU A 195 -27.29 19.94 7.91
CA LEU A 195 -27.60 18.70 8.63
C LEU A 195 -28.57 18.95 9.79
N LYS A 196 -28.35 19.98 10.62
CA LYS A 196 -29.23 20.33 11.74
C LYS A 196 -30.66 20.60 11.27
N ARG A 197 -30.82 21.35 10.18
CA ARG A 197 -32.13 21.62 9.57
C ARG A 197 -32.78 20.34 9.06
N TRP A 198 -32.03 19.49 8.35
CA TRP A 198 -32.55 18.21 7.87
C TRP A 198 -32.97 17.27 9.02
N VAL A 199 -32.16 17.18 10.07
CA VAL A 199 -32.48 16.41 11.29
C VAL A 199 -33.71 17.00 11.99
N ALA A 200 -33.84 18.32 12.08
CA ALA A 200 -35.03 18.95 12.68
C ALA A 200 -36.32 18.65 11.89
N LEU A 201 -36.25 18.66 10.55
CA LEU A 201 -37.37 18.27 9.69
C LEU A 201 -37.76 16.80 9.88
N ARG A 202 -36.77 15.92 10.06
CA ARG A 202 -36.97 14.48 10.28
C ARG A 202 -37.43 14.15 11.70
N ALA A 203 -36.92 14.85 12.72
CA ALA A 203 -37.25 14.62 14.13
C ALA A 203 -38.74 14.83 14.42
N LYS A 204 -39.39 15.76 13.72
CA LYS A 204 -40.85 15.96 13.79
C LYS A 204 -41.67 14.72 13.41
N ARG A 205 -41.08 13.74 12.72
CA ARG A 205 -41.75 12.54 12.21
C ARG A 205 -41.30 11.24 12.88
N GLY A 206 -40.47 11.33 13.92
CA GLY A 206 -39.98 10.18 14.67
C GLY A 206 -38.47 10.21 14.93
N LEU A 207 -37.96 9.12 15.49
CA LEU A 207 -36.55 8.97 15.86
C LEU A 207 -35.68 8.74 14.61
N PHE A 208 -35.36 9.81 13.90
CA PHE A 208 -34.34 9.77 12.86
C PHE A 208 -32.95 9.60 13.49
N ARG A 209 -32.17 8.65 12.96
CA ARG A 209 -30.81 8.36 13.41
C ARG A 209 -29.82 8.64 12.28
N ILE A 210 -28.82 9.46 12.59
CA ILE A 210 -27.69 9.72 11.69
C ILE A 210 -26.88 8.43 11.54
N SER A 211 -26.59 8.03 10.30
CA SER A 211 -25.76 6.84 10.04
C SER A 211 -24.29 7.09 10.38
N PRO A 212 -23.52 6.01 10.64
CA PRO A 212 -22.07 6.11 10.81
C PRO A 212 -21.38 6.75 9.61
N ASP A 213 -21.87 6.55 8.38
CA ASP A 213 -21.28 7.11 7.16
C ASP A 213 -21.34 8.65 7.17
N LEU A 214 -22.45 9.22 7.63
CA LEU A 214 -22.60 10.68 7.77
C LEU A 214 -21.72 11.24 8.88
N VAL A 215 -21.57 10.53 10.00
CA VAL A 215 -20.60 10.90 11.03
C VAL A 215 -19.18 10.91 10.45
N VAL A 216 -18.78 9.87 9.72
CA VAL A 216 -17.46 9.77 9.04
C VAL A 216 -17.21 10.97 8.14
N HIS A 217 -18.21 11.38 7.36
CA HIS A 217 -18.14 12.58 6.50
C HIS A 217 -17.87 13.85 7.31
N PHE A 218 -18.60 14.08 8.40
CA PHE A 218 -18.40 15.26 9.25
C PHE A 218 -17.04 15.25 9.96
N ILE A 219 -16.60 14.10 10.47
CA ILE A 219 -15.26 13.96 11.05
C ILE A 219 -14.20 14.34 10.01
N THR A 220 -14.35 13.87 8.77
CA THR A 220 -13.41 14.13 7.68
C THR A 220 -13.37 15.62 7.32
N ILE A 221 -14.52 16.28 7.18
CA ILE A 221 -14.57 17.70 6.80
C ILE A 221 -14.01 18.60 7.91
N TRP A 222 -14.38 18.34 9.17
CA TRP A 222 -13.86 19.10 10.29
C TRP A 222 -12.35 18.89 10.48
N ALA A 223 -11.85 17.68 10.19
CA ALA A 223 -10.42 17.43 10.14
C ALA A 223 -9.74 18.19 9.01
N VAL A 224 -10.27 18.18 7.78
CA VAL A 224 -9.71 18.96 6.66
C VAL A 224 -9.64 20.46 7.00
N ALA A 225 -10.66 20.98 7.71
CA ALA A 225 -10.67 22.35 8.23
C ALA A 225 -9.77 22.58 9.47
N LYS A 226 -8.93 21.61 9.84
CA LYS A 226 -8.00 21.62 10.99
C LYS A 226 -8.67 21.89 12.34
N ASN A 227 -9.96 21.59 12.49
CA ASN A 227 -10.70 21.74 13.75
C ASN A 227 -10.95 20.38 14.39
N MET A 228 -9.91 19.84 15.03
CA MET A 228 -9.95 18.50 15.64
C MET A 228 -10.90 18.39 16.83
N LYS A 229 -11.18 19.51 17.52
CA LYS A 229 -12.19 19.57 18.58
C LYS A 229 -13.58 19.32 18.01
N ALA A 230 -13.92 19.94 16.88
CA ALA A 230 -15.20 19.71 16.21
C ALA A 230 -15.31 18.29 15.65
N ALA A 231 -14.25 17.75 15.04
CA ALA A 231 -14.21 16.36 14.61
C ALA A 231 -14.42 15.39 15.79
N TYR A 232 -13.80 15.65 16.94
CA TYR A 232 -13.98 14.83 18.14
C TYR A 232 -15.40 14.92 18.70
N ARG A 233 -16.07 16.08 18.65
CA ARG A 233 -17.49 16.20 19.04
C ARG A 233 -18.38 15.27 18.20
N TRP A 234 -18.13 15.13 16.91
CA TRP A 234 -18.85 14.19 16.05
C TRP A 234 -18.58 12.73 16.42
N LEU A 235 -17.36 12.41 16.83
CA LEU A 235 -17.05 11.09 17.39
C LEU A 235 -17.78 10.83 18.71
N ILE A 236 -17.84 11.81 19.62
CA ILE A 236 -18.58 11.72 20.88
C ILE A 236 -20.08 11.56 20.62
N TYR A 237 -20.62 12.30 19.65
CA TYR A 237 -22.01 12.14 19.21
C TYR A 237 -22.30 10.72 18.73
N HIS A 238 -21.39 10.10 17.97
CA HIS A 238 -21.54 8.70 17.57
C HIS A 238 -21.44 7.75 18.77
N SER A 239 -20.47 7.95 19.65
CA SER A 239 -20.26 7.17 20.87
C SER A 239 -21.49 7.16 21.80
N THR A 240 -22.13 8.32 22.02
CA THR A 240 -23.39 8.36 22.80
C THR A 240 -24.48 7.58 22.10
N ARG A 241 -24.63 7.75 20.79
CA ARG A 241 -25.66 7.06 20.00
C ARG A 241 -25.47 5.55 19.94
N VAL A 242 -24.25 5.04 19.88
CA VAL A 242 -23.99 3.59 19.89
C VAL A 242 -24.39 3.01 21.24
N ARG A 243 -24.06 3.69 22.35
CA ARG A 243 -24.45 3.26 23.71
C ARG A 243 -25.96 3.25 23.94
N ASP A 244 -26.67 4.22 23.37
CA ASP A 244 -28.12 4.30 23.49
C ASP A 244 -28.85 3.19 22.69
N ARG A 245 -28.12 2.40 21.87
CA ARG A 245 -28.72 1.30 21.13
C ARG A 245 -28.95 0.11 22.06
N ARG A 246 -30.18 -0.40 22.06
CA ARG A 246 -30.54 -1.72 22.62
C ARG A 246 -30.09 -2.89 21.74
N ILE A 247 -29.31 -2.62 20.69
CA ILE A 247 -28.90 -3.59 19.67
C ILE A 247 -27.38 -3.69 19.75
N PRO A 248 -26.80 -4.90 19.60
CA PRO A 248 -25.36 -5.08 19.51
C PRO A 248 -24.72 -4.12 18.48
N PRO A 249 -23.53 -3.56 18.77
CA PRO A 249 -22.83 -2.69 17.84
C PRO A 249 -22.62 -3.35 16.48
N HIS A 250 -22.88 -2.60 15.41
CA HIS A 250 -22.63 -3.07 14.05
C HIS A 250 -21.13 -2.91 13.74
N PRO A 251 -20.50 -3.79 12.94
CA PRO A 251 -19.11 -3.61 12.48
C PRO A 251 -18.78 -2.22 11.88
N LYS A 252 -19.77 -1.51 11.32
CA LYS A 252 -19.62 -0.17 10.75
C LYS A 252 -19.51 0.92 11.82
N ASP A 253 -19.88 0.62 13.06
CA ASP A 253 -19.76 1.55 14.17
C ASP A 253 -18.28 1.82 14.51
N ALA A 254 -17.32 0.99 14.04
CA ALA A 254 -15.89 1.24 14.15
C ALA A 254 -15.39 2.35 13.21
N TYR A 255 -16.08 2.60 12.08
CA TYR A 255 -15.58 3.49 11.02
C TYR A 255 -15.34 4.95 11.49
N PRO A 256 -16.24 5.58 12.28
CA PRO A 256 -16.00 6.92 12.82
C PRO A 256 -14.71 7.01 13.66
N TYR A 257 -14.40 6.01 14.48
CA TYR A 257 -13.18 5.97 15.30
C TYR A 257 -11.93 5.87 14.41
N THR A 258 -11.94 4.94 13.44
CA THR A 258 -10.85 4.78 12.47
C THR A 258 -10.63 6.05 11.64
N THR A 259 -11.71 6.71 11.23
CA THR A 259 -11.66 7.97 10.46
C THR A 259 -11.07 9.08 11.30
N TYR A 260 -11.49 9.20 12.57
CA TYR A 260 -10.94 10.20 13.48
C TYR A 260 -9.44 9.99 13.70
N ILE A 261 -8.99 8.75 13.96
CA ILE A 261 -7.56 8.44 14.12
C ILE A 261 -6.77 8.77 12.83
N ARG A 262 -7.28 8.44 11.65
CA ARG A 262 -6.63 8.80 10.38
C ARG A 262 -6.51 10.31 10.21
N ALA A 263 -7.61 11.03 10.40
CA ALA A 263 -7.65 12.49 10.38
C ALA A 263 -6.60 13.08 11.31
N VAL A 264 -6.60 12.63 12.56
CA VAL A 264 -5.61 12.96 13.58
C VAL A 264 -4.18 12.78 13.07
N ASN A 265 -3.88 11.61 12.50
CA ASN A 265 -2.54 11.23 12.06
C ASN A 265 -2.05 12.02 10.83
N HIS A 266 -2.95 12.59 10.03
CA HIS A 266 -2.59 13.41 8.87
C HIS A 266 -2.21 14.85 9.22
N HIS A 267 -2.55 15.34 10.41
CA HIS A 267 -2.16 16.67 10.85
C HIS A 267 -0.68 16.71 11.25
N ARG A 268 0.16 17.28 10.35
CA ARG A 268 1.64 17.33 10.46
C ARG A 268 2.20 18.23 11.57
N ASN A 269 1.45 19.24 12.04
CA ASN A 269 1.94 20.24 13.00
C ASN A 269 1.66 19.86 14.46
N ARG A 270 1.86 18.60 14.83
CA ARG A 270 1.61 18.18 16.22
C ARG A 270 2.85 18.41 17.06
N GLY A 271 2.69 19.19 18.13
CA GLY A 271 3.64 19.21 19.22
C GLY A 271 3.76 17.83 19.88
N PRO A 272 4.82 17.60 20.67
CA PRO A 272 5.05 16.34 21.37
C PRO A 272 3.90 15.94 22.31
N ASP A 273 3.11 16.91 22.79
CA ASP A 273 1.98 16.70 23.72
C ASP A 273 0.62 16.46 23.03
N ASP A 274 0.50 16.72 21.72
CA ASP A 274 -0.70 16.45 20.91
C ASP A 274 -0.78 14.97 20.49
N LEU A 275 -0.30 14.09 21.36
CA LEU A 275 -0.57 12.67 21.27
C LEU A 275 -2.07 12.50 21.43
N VAL A 276 -2.75 12.30 20.30
CA VAL A 276 -4.01 11.59 20.36
C VAL A 276 -3.67 10.24 20.91
N ASP A 277 -4.05 10.14 22.18
CA ASP A 277 -3.99 8.94 22.94
C ASP A 277 -5.00 7.99 22.30
N TYR A 278 -4.51 7.21 21.33
CA TYR A 278 -5.30 6.15 20.75
C TYR A 278 -5.77 5.18 21.84
N GLN A 279 -5.15 5.16 23.03
CA GLN A 279 -5.66 4.45 24.19
C GLN A 279 -6.99 5.06 24.65
N ARG A 280 -7.14 6.40 24.75
CA ARG A 280 -8.45 7.03 25.03
C ARG A 280 -9.51 6.64 23.99
N ILE A 281 -9.13 6.60 22.71
CA ILE A 281 -10.05 6.18 21.65
C ILE A 281 -10.37 4.69 21.77
N PHE A 282 -9.39 3.85 22.11
CA PHE A 282 -9.54 2.43 22.32
C PHE A 282 -10.43 2.12 23.54
N ASP A 283 -10.23 2.81 24.66
CA ASP A 283 -11.05 2.75 25.87
C ASP A 283 -12.47 3.19 25.59
N ARG A 284 -12.64 4.24 24.78
CA ARG A 284 -13.95 4.70 24.31
C ARG A 284 -14.63 3.63 23.46
N MET A 285 -13.94 3.04 22.48
CA MET A 285 -14.46 1.93 21.67
C MET A 285 -14.91 0.76 22.57
N ARG A 286 -14.05 0.34 23.52
CA ARG A 286 -14.36 -0.71 24.50
C ARG A 286 -15.59 -0.36 25.35
N HIS A 287 -15.68 0.87 25.85
CA HIS A 287 -16.81 1.37 26.62
C HIS A 287 -18.11 1.42 25.80
N ASP A 288 -18.00 1.69 24.50
CA ASP A 288 -19.15 1.71 23.58
C ASP A 288 -19.51 0.31 23.05
N GLY A 289 -18.79 -0.73 23.46
CA GLY A 289 -18.95 -2.11 22.96
C GLY A 289 -18.52 -2.31 21.51
N VAL A 290 -17.83 -1.32 20.93
CA VAL A 290 -17.33 -1.35 19.55
C VAL A 290 -15.93 -1.95 19.56
N TYR A 291 -15.70 -2.98 18.76
CA TYR A 291 -14.37 -3.58 18.64
C TYR A 291 -13.56 -2.89 17.53
N PRO A 292 -12.26 -2.62 17.77
CA PRO A 292 -11.36 -2.14 16.72
C PRO A 292 -11.25 -3.13 15.55
N ASP A 293 -11.39 -2.63 14.33
CA ASP A 293 -11.22 -3.39 13.09
C ASP A 293 -9.77 -3.33 12.57
N THR A 294 -9.44 -4.15 11.56
CA THR A 294 -8.10 -4.10 10.92
C THR A 294 -7.76 -2.68 10.45
N ALA A 295 -8.74 -1.93 9.94
CA ALA A 295 -8.54 -0.58 9.46
C ALA A 295 -8.13 0.41 10.57
N PHE A 296 -8.65 0.23 11.78
CA PHE A 296 -8.25 0.96 12.99
C PHE A 296 -6.80 0.67 13.36
N PHE A 297 -6.44 -0.61 13.52
CA PHE A 297 -5.07 -1.02 13.86
C PHE A 297 -4.07 -0.51 12.83
N ASN A 298 -4.39 -0.65 11.54
CA ASN A 298 -3.58 -0.12 10.45
C ASN A 298 -3.34 1.39 10.55
N ALA A 299 -4.36 2.16 10.92
CA ALA A 299 -4.23 3.59 11.11
C ALA A 299 -3.30 3.94 12.29
N VAL A 300 -3.40 3.21 13.41
CA VAL A 300 -2.55 3.43 14.60
C VAL A 300 -1.12 2.95 14.36
N ILE A 301 -0.92 1.75 13.81
CA ILE A 301 0.39 1.21 13.44
C ILE A 301 1.11 2.20 12.51
N GLN A 302 0.46 2.64 11.43
CA GLN A 302 1.06 3.61 10.52
C GLN A 302 1.45 4.93 11.22
N SER A 303 0.67 5.36 12.22
CA SER A 303 1.00 6.54 13.04
C SER A 303 2.29 6.35 13.84
N GLU A 304 2.40 5.22 14.55
CA GLU A 304 3.58 4.91 15.36
C GLU A 304 4.83 4.71 14.48
N VAL A 305 4.67 4.13 13.29
CA VAL A 305 5.75 4.03 12.28
C VAL A 305 6.22 5.41 11.82
N ARG A 306 5.31 6.34 11.51
CA ARG A 306 5.67 7.72 11.13
C ARG A 306 6.39 8.47 12.26
N ARG A 307 6.08 8.12 13.51
CA ARG A 307 6.72 8.65 14.72
C ARG A 307 8.02 7.94 15.08
N ARG A 308 8.47 6.96 14.27
CA ARG A 308 9.65 6.12 14.53
C ARG A 308 9.59 5.34 15.85
N ARG A 309 8.39 5.02 16.34
CA ARG A 309 8.14 4.18 17.53
C ARG A 309 7.87 2.75 17.09
N THR A 310 8.91 2.13 16.53
CA THR A 310 8.83 0.79 15.91
C THR A 310 8.39 -0.27 16.92
N ASP A 311 8.90 -0.21 18.15
CA ASP A 311 8.53 -1.07 19.27
C ASP A 311 7.00 -1.06 19.53
N ARG A 312 6.39 0.12 19.61
CA ARG A 312 4.93 0.25 19.79
C ARG A 312 4.14 -0.23 18.58
N ALA A 313 4.65 0.00 17.36
CA ALA A 313 4.02 -0.50 16.14
C ALA A 313 3.96 -2.04 16.13
N PHE A 314 5.03 -2.71 16.55
CA PHE A 314 5.07 -4.17 16.66
C PHE A 314 4.23 -4.69 17.83
N TRP A 315 4.18 -3.99 18.97
CA TRP A 315 3.25 -4.34 20.06
C TRP A 315 1.79 -4.28 19.61
N LEU A 316 1.39 -3.24 18.86
CA LEU A 316 0.04 -3.15 18.28
C LEU A 316 -0.23 -4.27 17.28
N TYR A 317 0.78 -4.67 16.50
CA TYR A 317 0.70 -5.82 15.62
C TYR A 317 0.51 -7.12 16.41
N ASP A 318 1.20 -7.31 17.53
CA ASP A 318 1.02 -8.48 18.39
C ASP A 318 -0.38 -8.55 18.98
N ILE A 319 -0.98 -7.41 19.34
CA ILE A 319 -2.39 -7.36 19.77
C ILE A 319 -3.32 -7.80 18.62
N LEU A 320 -3.09 -7.29 17.41
CA LEU A 320 -3.88 -7.66 16.23
C LEU A 320 -3.72 -9.15 15.89
N ARG A 321 -2.49 -9.67 16.00
CA ARG A 321 -2.15 -11.08 15.79
C ARG A 321 -2.80 -12.00 16.83
N SER A 322 -2.80 -11.61 18.10
CA SER A 322 -3.33 -12.43 19.20
C SER A 322 -4.86 -12.43 19.24
N ASN A 323 -5.52 -11.39 18.75
CA ASN A 323 -6.98 -11.25 18.74
C ASN A 323 -7.60 -11.49 17.36
N PHE A 324 -6.99 -12.38 16.56
CA PHE A 324 -7.40 -12.54 15.18
C PHE A 324 -8.84 -13.09 15.06
N THR A 325 -9.62 -12.51 14.15
CA THR A 325 -10.94 -13.00 13.75
C THR A 325 -11.13 -12.78 12.26
N LYS A 326 -12.20 -13.33 11.65
CA LYS A 326 -12.48 -13.14 10.21
C LYS A 326 -12.50 -11.66 9.77
N GLU A 327 -12.88 -10.76 10.67
CA GLU A 327 -12.95 -9.31 10.42
C GLU A 327 -11.69 -8.55 10.90
N ARG A 328 -10.81 -9.20 11.66
CA ARG A 328 -9.63 -8.62 12.30
C ARG A 328 -8.42 -9.50 12.01
N TYR A 329 -7.83 -9.33 10.84
CA TYR A 329 -6.60 -10.01 10.44
C TYR A 329 -5.61 -8.98 9.88
N PRO A 330 -4.29 -9.15 10.12
CA PRO A 330 -3.27 -8.37 9.45
C PRO A 330 -3.42 -8.46 7.94
N ASP A 331 -3.53 -7.32 7.29
CA ASP A 331 -3.67 -7.23 5.84
C ASP A 331 -2.38 -6.72 5.19
N GLU A 332 -2.47 -6.51 3.89
CA GLU A 332 -1.37 -6.08 3.04
C GLU A 332 -0.79 -4.74 3.49
N PHE A 333 -1.66 -3.86 3.97
CA PHE A 333 -1.30 -2.55 4.48
C PHE A 333 -0.62 -2.66 5.86
N THR A 334 -1.05 -3.59 6.71
CA THR A 334 -0.39 -3.88 8.00
C THR A 334 1.08 -4.24 7.76
N PHE A 335 1.34 -5.25 6.93
CA PHE A 335 2.69 -5.72 6.65
C PHE A 335 3.54 -4.67 5.94
N GLY A 336 2.97 -3.96 4.95
CA GLY A 336 3.67 -2.85 4.29
C GLY A 336 4.13 -1.77 5.28
N SER A 337 3.26 -1.42 6.25
CA SER A 337 3.60 -0.45 7.30
C SER A 337 4.72 -0.95 8.21
N LEU A 338 4.69 -2.24 8.60
CA LEU A 338 5.71 -2.85 9.48
C LEU A 338 7.06 -3.03 8.77
N PHE A 339 7.08 -3.42 7.50
CA PHE A 339 8.32 -3.46 6.73
C PHE A 339 8.95 -2.06 6.59
N HIS A 340 8.12 -1.03 6.35
CA HIS A 340 8.61 0.35 6.38
C HIS A 340 9.11 0.77 7.77
N ALA A 341 8.54 0.23 8.86
CA ALA A 341 9.03 0.47 10.22
C ALA A 341 10.44 -0.09 10.40
N LEU A 342 10.68 -1.33 9.95
CA LEU A 342 12.00 -1.97 9.98
C LEU A 342 13.00 -1.24 9.07
N GLU A 343 12.55 -0.78 7.90
CA GLU A 343 13.40 -0.06 6.94
C GLU A 343 13.89 1.31 7.47
N ASN A 344 13.02 2.01 8.20
CA ASN A 344 13.28 3.35 8.74
C ASN A 344 13.87 3.34 10.16
N GLY A 345 13.71 2.23 10.87
CA GLY A 345 13.91 2.13 12.31
C GLY A 345 14.72 0.94 12.73
N ALA A 346 15.70 0.50 11.92
CA ALA A 346 16.75 -0.39 12.40
C ALA A 346 17.19 0.15 13.77
N PRO A 347 17.01 -0.62 14.86
CA PRO A 347 17.28 -0.13 16.19
C PRO A 347 18.70 0.37 16.17
N ARG A 348 18.90 1.69 16.34
CA ARG A 348 20.23 2.25 16.53
C ARG A 348 20.79 1.49 17.73
N SER A 349 21.73 0.59 17.47
CA SER A 349 21.94 -0.65 18.21
C SER A 349 22.62 -0.46 19.58
N GLY A 350 22.25 0.57 20.33
CA GLY A 350 22.90 0.90 21.60
C GLY A 350 22.00 0.88 22.82
N TYR A 351 20.79 1.47 22.77
CA TYR A 351 20.19 1.96 24.02
C TYR A 351 18.66 1.99 24.09
N SER A 352 17.94 1.16 23.33
CA SER A 352 16.49 1.05 23.58
C SER A 352 16.25 0.06 24.72
N ASN A 353 16.36 0.53 25.97
CA ASN A 353 15.81 -0.15 27.15
C ASN A 353 14.27 -0.15 27.16
N SER A 354 13.63 -0.04 25.99
CA SER A 354 12.19 -0.10 25.89
C SER A 354 11.75 -1.50 26.28
N PRO A 355 10.86 -1.66 27.27
CA PRO A 355 10.34 -2.97 27.63
C PRO A 355 9.62 -3.63 26.45
N LEU A 356 9.25 -2.88 25.40
CA LEU A 356 8.58 -3.38 24.21
C LEU A 356 9.53 -3.89 23.10
N ALA A 357 10.85 -3.83 23.30
CA ALA A 357 11.83 -4.24 22.29
C ALA A 357 11.68 -5.72 21.86
N HIS A 358 11.20 -6.58 22.77
CA HIS A 358 10.99 -8.00 22.51
C HIS A 358 9.85 -8.30 21.51
N HIS A 359 8.97 -7.34 21.23
CA HIS A 359 7.90 -7.48 20.23
C HIS A 359 8.41 -7.27 18.79
N ILE A 360 9.60 -6.69 18.60
CA ILE A 360 10.10 -6.38 17.26
C ILE A 360 10.48 -7.68 16.56
N LEU A 361 9.76 -7.99 15.47
CA LEU A 361 10.06 -9.15 14.65
C LEU A 361 11.24 -8.87 13.71
N THR A 362 12.07 -9.88 13.47
CA THR A 362 13.08 -9.83 12.42
C THR A 362 12.41 -9.75 11.04
N PRO A 363 13.05 -9.16 10.01
CA PRO A 363 12.52 -9.13 8.65
C PRO A 363 12.07 -10.50 8.14
N ARG A 364 12.85 -11.55 8.44
CA ARG A 364 12.51 -12.95 8.11
C ARG A 364 11.28 -13.45 8.86
N ALA A 365 11.17 -13.17 10.16
CA ALA A 365 10.00 -13.57 10.95
C ALA A 365 8.73 -12.87 10.44
N LEU A 366 8.80 -11.56 10.18
CA LEU A 366 7.68 -10.81 9.61
C LEU A 366 7.28 -11.35 8.23
N PHE A 367 8.24 -11.70 7.37
CA PHE A 367 7.95 -12.30 6.07
C PHE A 367 7.30 -13.69 6.18
N ARG A 368 7.69 -14.52 7.17
CA ARG A 368 6.98 -15.78 7.46
C ARG A 368 5.54 -15.53 7.90
N ASP A 369 5.30 -14.53 8.74
CA ASP A 369 3.95 -14.15 9.15
C ASP A 369 3.08 -13.74 7.94
N VAL A 370 3.63 -13.05 6.94
CA VAL A 370 2.89 -12.72 5.70
C VAL A 370 2.34 -13.98 5.02
N HIS A 371 3.16 -15.03 4.91
CA HIS A 371 2.73 -16.32 4.34
C HIS A 371 1.67 -17.00 5.22
N LEU A 372 1.92 -17.09 6.53
CA LEU A 372 1.00 -17.72 7.48
C LEU A 372 -0.39 -17.08 7.44
N PHE A 373 -0.47 -15.75 7.50
CA PHE A 373 -1.77 -15.06 7.51
C PHE A 373 -2.51 -15.17 6.18
N ARG A 374 -1.80 -15.32 5.06
CA ARG A 374 -2.40 -15.59 3.75
C ARG A 374 -3.00 -16.99 3.68
N GLU A 375 -2.29 -17.99 4.19
CA GLU A 375 -2.80 -19.35 4.30
C GLU A 375 -4.02 -19.41 5.22
N LEU A 376 -3.95 -18.77 6.39
CA LEU A 376 -5.08 -18.68 7.33
C LEU A 376 -6.28 -17.97 6.70
N LYS A 377 -6.07 -16.89 5.94
CA LYS A 377 -7.14 -16.19 5.21
C LYS A 377 -7.80 -17.11 4.18
N ALA A 378 -7.01 -17.88 3.43
CA ALA A 378 -7.55 -18.84 2.47
C ALA A 378 -8.31 -20.00 3.14
N GLN A 379 -7.89 -20.43 4.32
CA GLN A 379 -8.59 -21.45 5.12
C GLN A 379 -9.89 -20.92 5.76
N HIS A 380 -9.89 -19.69 6.28
CA HIS A 380 -11.06 -19.10 6.97
C HIS A 380 -12.18 -18.61 6.02
N VAL A 381 -11.93 -18.60 4.72
CA VAL A 381 -13.00 -18.55 3.71
C VAL A 381 -13.88 -19.82 3.74
N ILE A 382 -13.48 -20.88 4.46
CA ILE A 382 -14.13 -22.20 4.48
C ILE A 382 -15.00 -22.46 5.73
N LEU A 383 -15.35 -21.46 6.56
CA LEU A 383 -16.49 -21.69 7.46
C LEU A 383 -17.77 -21.73 6.60
N PRO A 384 -18.52 -22.85 6.59
CA PRO A 384 -19.67 -22.99 5.71
C PRO A 384 -20.67 -21.87 6.07
N PRO A 385 -21.14 -21.09 5.08
CA PRO A 385 -22.24 -20.17 5.32
C PRO A 385 -23.45 -20.99 5.84
N PRO A 386 -24.32 -20.41 6.69
CA PRO A 386 -25.60 -21.03 7.01
C PRO A 386 -26.32 -21.40 5.70
N PRO A 387 -27.02 -22.55 5.64
CA PRO A 387 -27.49 -23.15 4.40
C PRO A 387 -28.29 -22.11 3.57
N PRO A 388 -27.79 -21.72 2.38
CA PRO A 388 -28.47 -20.75 1.53
C PRO A 388 -29.69 -21.39 0.83
N PRO A 389 -30.71 -20.59 0.45
CA PRO A 389 -31.81 -21.04 -0.40
C PRO A 389 -31.28 -21.66 -1.72
N PRO A 390 -32.04 -22.57 -2.35
CA PRO A 390 -31.57 -23.43 -3.44
C PRO A 390 -30.85 -22.64 -4.54
N PRO A 391 -29.62 -23.05 -4.91
CA PRO A 391 -28.70 -22.19 -5.67
C PRO A 391 -29.02 -22.16 -7.17
N PRO A 392 -28.69 -21.04 -7.87
CA PRO A 392 -28.49 -21.05 -9.32
C PRO A 392 -27.38 -22.05 -9.71
N PRO A 393 -27.34 -22.53 -10.97
CA PRO A 393 -26.41 -23.55 -11.41
C PRO A 393 -24.96 -23.19 -11.06
N PRO A 394 -24.17 -24.16 -10.54
CA PRO A 394 -22.84 -23.88 -10.02
C PRO A 394 -21.92 -23.36 -11.13
N PRO A 395 -21.10 -22.33 -10.88
CA PRO A 395 -20.08 -21.91 -11.82
C PRO A 395 -19.11 -23.08 -12.10
N PRO A 396 -18.51 -23.14 -13.29
CA PRO A 396 -17.62 -24.23 -13.67
C PRO A 396 -16.47 -24.36 -12.65
N PRO A 397 -16.03 -25.59 -12.31
CA PRO A 397 -15.00 -25.83 -11.29
C PRO A 397 -13.68 -25.07 -11.49
N SER A 398 -13.36 -24.70 -12.74
CA SER A 398 -12.19 -23.89 -13.10
C SER A 398 -12.25 -22.48 -12.52
N ALA A 399 -13.40 -21.80 -12.59
CA ALA A 399 -13.56 -20.43 -12.11
C ALA A 399 -13.39 -20.32 -10.59
N ILE A 400 -13.87 -21.33 -9.84
CA ILE A 400 -13.72 -21.39 -8.38
C ILE A 400 -12.24 -21.58 -7.98
N ARG A 401 -11.51 -22.44 -8.71
CA ARG A 401 -10.08 -22.69 -8.45
C ARG A 401 -9.22 -21.46 -8.74
N GLU A 402 -9.51 -20.72 -9.80
CA GLU A 402 -8.79 -19.49 -10.14
C GLU A 402 -9.00 -18.38 -9.11
N SER A 403 -10.24 -18.15 -8.66
CA SER A 403 -10.50 -17.14 -7.62
C SER A 403 -9.73 -17.45 -6.33
N ARG A 404 -9.72 -18.72 -5.90
CA ARG A 404 -8.96 -19.16 -4.70
C ARG A 404 -7.45 -18.96 -4.86
N ARG A 405 -6.91 -19.23 -6.05
CA ARG A 405 -5.48 -19.02 -6.32
C ARG A 405 -5.11 -17.55 -6.18
N ARG A 406 -5.96 -16.61 -6.65
CA ARG A 406 -5.68 -15.17 -6.58
C ARG A 406 -5.59 -14.66 -5.14
N ASP A 407 -6.42 -15.17 -4.22
CA ASP A 407 -6.42 -14.74 -2.82
C ASP A 407 -5.16 -15.19 -2.03
N LEU A 408 -4.45 -16.21 -2.54
CA LEU A 408 -3.20 -16.71 -1.96
C LEU A 408 -1.94 -15.93 -2.43
N LEU A 409 -2.04 -15.13 -3.49
CA LEU A 409 -0.87 -14.50 -4.13
C LEU A 409 -0.37 -13.29 -3.35
N ILE A 410 0.86 -13.35 -2.85
CA ILE A 410 1.74 -12.21 -2.51
C ILE A 410 1.39 -10.89 -3.22
N PRO A 411 0.87 -9.78 -2.65
CA PRO A 411 0.75 -8.59 -3.46
C PRO A 411 2.17 -8.19 -3.83
N ARG A 412 2.35 -7.90 -5.12
CA ARG A 412 3.62 -7.47 -5.66
C ARG A 412 4.25 -6.34 -4.83
N ASP A 413 3.43 -5.42 -4.33
CA ASP A 413 3.90 -4.28 -3.55
C ASP A 413 4.54 -4.70 -2.23
N ILE A 414 4.00 -5.71 -1.52
CA ILE A 414 4.62 -6.24 -0.29
C ILE A 414 5.95 -6.93 -0.62
N LEU A 415 5.98 -7.76 -1.66
CA LEU A 415 7.20 -8.44 -2.08
C LEU A 415 8.30 -7.43 -2.42
N ASN A 416 7.96 -6.33 -3.10
CA ASN A 416 8.91 -5.26 -3.39
C ASN A 416 9.42 -4.54 -2.14
N VAL A 417 8.55 -4.26 -1.17
CA VAL A 417 8.95 -3.64 0.10
C VAL A 417 9.85 -4.59 0.89
N ALA A 418 9.50 -5.87 0.98
CA ALA A 418 10.31 -6.89 1.65
C ALA A 418 11.68 -7.07 0.98
N LEU A 419 11.71 -7.13 -0.35
CA LEU A 419 12.95 -7.23 -1.13
C LEU A 419 13.87 -6.04 -0.87
N ARG A 420 13.34 -4.81 -0.89
CA ARG A 420 14.10 -3.60 -0.50
C ARG A 420 14.71 -3.74 0.89
N LEU A 421 13.91 -4.19 1.85
CA LEU A 421 14.36 -4.33 3.22
C LEU A 421 15.51 -5.33 3.34
N PHE A 422 15.36 -6.55 2.80
CA PHE A 422 16.38 -7.59 2.87
C PHE A 422 17.67 -7.18 2.15
N VAL A 423 17.55 -6.56 0.98
CA VAL A 423 18.70 -6.07 0.22
C VAL A 423 19.42 -4.95 0.97
N LYS A 424 18.68 -4.04 1.61
CA LYS A 424 19.24 -2.94 2.42
C LYS A 424 19.87 -3.45 3.72
N SER A 425 19.33 -4.49 4.33
CA SER A 425 19.88 -5.09 5.55
C SER A 425 21.06 -6.03 5.29
N GLY A 426 21.42 -6.29 4.02
CA GLY A 426 22.46 -7.25 3.67
C GLY A 426 22.06 -8.72 3.82
N ASP A 427 20.75 -9.01 3.91
CA ASP A 427 20.24 -10.37 4.07
C ASP A 427 19.92 -11.01 2.71
N ASP A 428 20.94 -11.56 2.05
CA ASP A 428 20.81 -12.15 0.72
C ASP A 428 19.92 -13.38 0.68
N ALA A 429 19.98 -14.22 1.71
CA ALA A 429 19.11 -15.39 1.80
C ALA A 429 17.63 -14.95 1.85
N GLY A 430 17.33 -13.91 2.64
CA GLY A 430 15.99 -13.31 2.67
C GLY A 430 15.57 -12.74 1.31
N ALA A 431 16.47 -12.02 0.63
CA ALA A 431 16.21 -11.48 -0.71
C ALA A 431 15.94 -12.59 -1.75
N ILE A 432 16.73 -13.67 -1.76
CA ILE A 432 16.54 -14.83 -2.65
C ILE A 432 15.19 -15.52 -2.38
N VAL A 433 14.80 -15.67 -1.11
CA VAL A 433 13.48 -16.23 -0.75
C VAL A 433 12.35 -15.36 -1.31
N VAL A 434 12.47 -14.03 -1.23
CA VAL A 434 11.47 -13.11 -1.82
C VAL A 434 11.44 -13.22 -3.34
N LEU A 435 12.60 -13.28 -4.01
CA LEU A 435 12.68 -13.49 -5.47
C LEU A 435 12.07 -14.83 -5.89
N ASN A 436 12.29 -15.88 -5.12
CA ASN A 436 11.65 -17.16 -5.36
C ASN A 436 10.13 -17.08 -5.17
N ALA A 437 9.65 -16.28 -4.23
CA ALA A 437 8.21 -16.04 -4.07
C ALA A 437 7.57 -15.39 -5.31
N PHE A 438 8.29 -14.48 -6.01
CA PHE A 438 7.84 -13.97 -7.31
C PHE A 438 7.70 -15.09 -8.35
N LYS A 439 8.72 -15.97 -8.44
CA LYS A 439 8.77 -17.10 -9.38
C LYS A 439 7.65 -18.10 -9.12
N VAL A 440 7.49 -18.54 -7.86
CA VAL A 440 6.46 -19.50 -7.43
C VAL A 440 5.05 -18.97 -7.70
N GLN A 441 4.83 -17.67 -7.51
CA GLN A 441 3.54 -17.04 -7.75
C GLN A 441 3.31 -16.63 -9.20
N THR A 442 4.24 -16.94 -10.11
CA THR A 442 4.21 -16.55 -11.53
C THR A 442 4.00 -15.04 -11.73
N LEU A 443 4.45 -14.24 -10.76
CA LEU A 443 4.34 -12.79 -10.83
C LEU A 443 5.50 -12.24 -11.65
N LYS A 444 5.19 -11.57 -12.76
CA LYS A 444 6.21 -10.83 -13.52
C LYS A 444 6.89 -9.81 -12.60
N VAL A 445 8.22 -9.89 -12.51
CA VAL A 445 9.05 -8.90 -11.81
C VAL A 445 8.89 -7.56 -12.54
N ARG A 446 8.64 -6.47 -11.79
CA ARG A 446 8.56 -5.13 -12.39
C ARG A 446 9.97 -4.55 -12.47
N GLY A 447 10.22 -3.65 -13.41
CA GLY A 447 11.52 -2.95 -13.50
C GLY A 447 11.92 -2.26 -12.18
N ASP A 448 10.96 -1.87 -11.34
CA ASP A 448 11.24 -1.34 -9.99
C ASP A 448 11.96 -2.37 -9.10
N SER A 449 11.56 -3.65 -9.16
CA SER A 449 12.15 -4.76 -8.41
C SER A 449 13.60 -5.02 -8.85
N ASP A 450 13.87 -4.97 -10.15
CA ASP A 450 15.22 -5.14 -10.70
C ASP A 450 16.11 -3.98 -10.28
N LYS A 451 15.61 -2.74 -10.38
CA LYS A 451 16.28 -1.52 -9.89
C LYS A 451 16.65 -1.64 -8.41
N ILE A 452 15.79 -2.24 -7.57
CA ILE A 452 16.07 -2.47 -6.15
C ILE A 452 17.24 -3.43 -5.95
N VAL A 453 17.21 -4.59 -6.60
CA VAL A 453 18.25 -5.62 -6.45
C VAL A 453 19.59 -5.11 -6.96
N ILE A 454 19.61 -4.56 -8.19
CA ILE A 454 20.81 -4.01 -8.80
C ILE A 454 21.39 -2.89 -7.94
N ALA A 455 20.60 -1.88 -7.57
CA ALA A 455 21.10 -0.77 -6.76
C ALA A 455 21.61 -1.20 -5.38
N GLY A 456 21.07 -2.28 -4.82
CA GLY A 456 21.54 -2.84 -3.57
C GLY A 456 22.84 -3.64 -3.69
N LEU A 457 22.95 -4.48 -4.72
CA LEU A 457 24.18 -5.20 -5.04
C LEU A 457 25.31 -4.22 -5.32
N MET A 458 25.07 -3.20 -6.14
CA MET A 458 26.05 -2.16 -6.48
C MET A 458 26.53 -1.43 -5.23
N ARG A 459 25.62 -1.03 -4.33
CA ARG A 459 26.00 -0.39 -3.05
C ARG A 459 26.89 -1.28 -2.18
N ARG A 460 26.66 -2.59 -2.19
CA ARG A 460 27.50 -3.52 -1.42
C ARG A 460 28.85 -3.77 -2.07
N VAL A 461 28.91 -3.88 -3.39
CA VAL A 461 30.19 -3.95 -4.12
C VAL A 461 31.02 -2.71 -3.82
N ILE A 462 30.42 -1.51 -3.90
CA ILE A 462 31.08 -0.26 -3.53
C ILE A 462 31.55 -0.29 -2.07
N ALA A 463 30.69 -0.72 -1.13
CA ALA A 463 31.07 -0.82 0.27
C ALA A 463 32.24 -1.79 0.52
N GLN A 464 32.21 -2.97 -0.12
CA GLN A 464 33.28 -3.97 -0.01
C GLN A 464 34.59 -3.49 -0.64
N LEU A 465 34.52 -2.80 -1.78
CA LEU A 465 35.69 -2.17 -2.39
C LEU A 465 36.25 -1.10 -1.46
N SER A 466 35.42 -0.22 -0.91
CA SER A 466 35.86 0.85 0.01
C SER A 466 36.46 0.33 1.33
N ALA A 467 36.01 -0.84 1.80
CA ALA A 467 36.55 -1.49 3.00
C ALA A 467 37.79 -2.36 2.70
N HIS A 468 38.18 -2.49 1.43
CA HIS A 468 39.32 -3.32 1.07
C HIS A 468 40.62 -2.65 1.57
N PRO A 469 41.50 -3.36 2.31
CA PRO A 469 42.71 -2.78 2.91
C PRO A 469 43.62 -2.07 1.90
N PHE A 470 43.65 -2.53 0.65
CA PHE A 470 44.39 -1.85 -0.43
C PHE A 470 43.87 -0.45 -0.73
N LEU A 471 42.55 -0.26 -0.79
CA LEU A 471 41.98 1.07 -1.04
C LEU A 471 42.11 1.98 0.18
N GLN A 472 42.07 1.41 1.39
CA GLN A 472 42.40 2.14 2.62
C GLN A 472 43.87 2.56 2.65
N ALA A 473 44.80 1.65 2.32
CA ALA A 473 46.23 1.95 2.23
C ALA A 473 46.53 3.01 1.16
N LEU A 474 45.80 3.04 0.04
CA LEU A 474 45.90 4.10 -0.95
C LEU A 474 45.38 5.46 -0.43
N GLN A 475 44.36 5.46 0.42
CA GLN A 475 43.83 6.68 1.06
C GLN A 475 44.73 7.18 2.20
N ASP A 476 45.43 6.29 2.89
CA ASP A 476 46.32 6.59 4.01
C ASP A 476 47.74 6.98 3.57
N LEU A 477 48.06 6.89 2.27
CA LEU A 477 49.34 7.38 1.74
C LEU A 477 49.44 8.90 1.99
N PRO A 478 50.48 9.37 2.71
CA PRO A 478 50.65 10.79 2.96
C PRO A 478 50.90 11.51 1.64
N LEU A 479 49.90 12.28 1.21
CA LEU A 479 49.90 13.11 -0.01
C LEU A 479 51.08 14.11 -0.09
N GLY A 480 51.93 14.20 0.93
CA GLY A 480 53.10 15.07 1.00
C GLY A 480 54.46 14.39 0.83
N GLN A 481 54.56 13.06 0.64
CA GLN A 481 55.85 12.37 0.45
C GLN A 481 55.93 11.45 -0.77
N ALA A 482 54.83 11.24 -1.51
CA ALA A 482 54.94 10.64 -2.83
C ALA A 482 55.69 11.63 -3.73
N SER A 483 56.85 11.24 -4.24
CA SER A 483 57.54 12.01 -5.28
C SER A 483 56.53 12.27 -6.40
N ALA A 484 56.58 13.43 -7.06
CA ALA A 484 55.66 13.74 -8.16
C ALA A 484 55.61 12.64 -9.23
N VAL A 485 56.68 11.84 -9.34
CA VAL A 485 56.79 10.68 -10.23
C VAL A 485 55.96 9.47 -9.76
N ASP A 486 55.84 9.23 -8.45
CA ASP A 486 55.02 8.14 -7.91
C ASP A 486 53.54 8.50 -7.85
N ALA A 487 53.23 9.79 -7.61
CA ALA A 487 51.88 10.32 -7.72
C ALA A 487 51.40 10.29 -9.18
N ASP A 488 52.21 10.71 -10.17
CA ASP A 488 51.86 10.61 -11.59
C ASP A 488 51.86 9.16 -12.12
N ARG A 489 52.61 8.24 -11.51
CA ARG A 489 52.54 6.81 -11.86
C ARG A 489 51.30 6.15 -11.25
N LEU A 490 50.92 6.49 -10.02
CA LEU A 490 49.66 6.05 -9.41
C LEU A 490 48.44 6.73 -10.04
N LEU A 491 48.54 8.00 -10.44
CA LEU A 491 47.51 8.74 -11.17
C LEU A 491 47.44 8.32 -12.63
N SER A 492 48.53 7.94 -13.31
CA SER A 492 48.47 7.36 -14.66
C SER A 492 48.03 5.89 -14.66
N GLU A 493 48.24 5.15 -13.56
CA GLU A 493 47.61 3.84 -13.33
C GLU A 493 46.14 3.98 -12.91
N ALA A 494 45.78 5.04 -12.20
CA ALA A 494 44.39 5.41 -11.90
C ALA A 494 43.66 6.00 -13.12
N ASP A 495 44.35 6.69 -14.03
CA ASP A 495 43.80 7.16 -15.32
C ASP A 495 43.63 6.00 -16.31
N LYS A 496 44.34 4.87 -16.12
CA LYS A 496 44.00 3.58 -16.76
C LYS A 496 42.76 2.94 -16.16
N PHE A 497 42.43 3.25 -14.90
CA PHE A 497 41.08 3.13 -14.36
C PHE A 497 40.27 4.37 -14.76
N ASP A 498 40.12 4.54 -16.07
CA ASP A 498 39.35 5.60 -16.71
C ASP A 498 38.16 6.01 -15.83
N ASP A 499 37.98 7.31 -15.61
CA ASP A 499 36.74 7.84 -15.04
C ASP A 499 35.54 7.27 -15.80
N SER A 500 35.70 6.79 -17.05
CA SER A 500 34.72 5.99 -17.78
C SER A 500 34.45 4.57 -17.28
N TRP A 501 35.21 3.91 -16.41
CA TRP A 501 34.78 2.60 -15.86
C TRP A 501 33.73 2.79 -14.78
N VAL A 502 34.01 3.63 -13.77
CA VAL A 502 33.01 4.04 -12.77
C VAL A 502 31.91 4.86 -13.42
N THR A 503 32.21 5.75 -14.37
CA THR A 503 31.21 6.54 -15.10
C THR A 503 30.50 5.77 -16.22
N ARG A 504 30.99 4.66 -16.81
CA ARG A 504 30.18 3.76 -17.69
C ARG A 504 29.38 2.75 -16.88
N PHE A 505 29.89 2.32 -15.73
CA PHE A 505 29.17 1.46 -14.79
C PHE A 505 28.08 2.24 -14.05
N LEU A 506 28.28 3.55 -13.82
CA LEU A 506 27.28 4.50 -13.31
C LEU A 506 26.44 5.18 -14.42
N LYS A 507 26.95 5.34 -15.67
CA LYS A 507 26.17 5.69 -16.88
C LYS A 507 25.69 4.44 -17.63
N LEU A 508 25.23 3.43 -16.90
CA LEU A 508 24.24 2.52 -17.46
C LEU A 508 22.91 3.29 -17.53
N ASP A 509 22.78 4.15 -18.55
CA ASP A 509 21.48 4.60 -19.06
C ASP A 509 20.65 3.41 -19.61
N SER A 510 21.18 2.18 -19.54
CA SER A 510 20.62 0.99 -20.16
C SER A 510 20.29 -0.15 -19.19
N VAL A 511 20.03 0.12 -17.90
CA VAL A 511 19.22 -0.84 -17.11
C VAL A 511 17.83 -0.99 -17.77
N GLU A 512 17.33 0.05 -18.45
CA GLU A 512 16.11 -0.02 -19.26
C GLU A 512 16.29 -0.77 -20.60
N GLU A 513 17.52 -0.85 -21.14
CA GLU A 513 17.84 -1.60 -22.37
C GLU A 513 18.11 -3.09 -22.07
N ALA A 514 18.82 -3.42 -21.00
CA ALA A 514 19.01 -4.82 -20.56
C ALA A 514 17.69 -5.48 -20.13
N VAL A 515 16.78 -4.71 -19.52
CA VAL A 515 15.43 -5.16 -19.17
C VAL A 515 14.49 -5.18 -20.40
N SER A 516 14.66 -4.29 -21.39
CA SER A 516 13.88 -4.34 -22.64
C SER A 516 14.31 -5.48 -23.58
N LEU A 517 15.57 -5.94 -23.46
CA LEU A 517 16.12 -7.09 -24.19
C LEU A 517 15.75 -8.46 -23.59
N GLY A 518 15.03 -8.50 -22.47
CA GLY A 518 14.51 -9.75 -21.91
C GLY A 518 15.56 -10.65 -21.26
N CYS A 519 16.68 -10.10 -20.81
CA CYS A 519 17.73 -10.86 -20.14
C CYS A 519 17.22 -11.54 -18.86
N ASP A 520 17.55 -12.81 -18.70
CA ASP A 520 17.21 -13.61 -17.52
C ASP A 520 17.92 -13.03 -16.27
N PRO A 521 17.19 -12.68 -15.19
CA PRO A 521 17.78 -12.19 -13.95
C PRO A 521 18.85 -13.12 -13.37
N GLU A 522 18.73 -14.44 -13.57
CA GLU A 522 19.76 -15.39 -13.12
C GLU A 522 21.05 -15.23 -13.92
N GLN A 523 20.98 -14.93 -15.21
CA GLN A 523 22.16 -14.67 -16.05
C GLN A 523 22.81 -13.34 -15.71
N LEU A 524 22.02 -12.31 -15.42
CA LEU A 524 22.54 -11.01 -15.00
C LEU A 524 23.24 -11.10 -13.64
N VAL A 525 22.65 -11.81 -12.67
CA VAL A 525 23.29 -12.06 -11.36
C VAL A 525 24.56 -12.88 -11.54
N ARG A 526 24.53 -13.98 -12.30
CA ARG A 526 25.75 -14.76 -12.60
C ARG A 526 26.82 -13.93 -13.27
N HIS A 527 26.45 -13.07 -14.22
CA HIS A 527 27.41 -12.20 -14.91
C HIS A 527 28.01 -11.16 -13.96
N ILE A 528 27.21 -10.51 -13.12
CA ILE A 528 27.70 -9.57 -12.11
C ILE A 528 28.61 -10.29 -11.09
N THR A 529 28.24 -11.48 -10.63
CA THR A 529 29.06 -12.29 -9.72
C THR A 529 30.36 -12.72 -10.39
N GLN A 530 30.31 -13.18 -11.64
CA GLN A 530 31.49 -13.60 -12.40
C GLN A 530 32.42 -12.43 -12.71
N VAL A 531 31.88 -11.25 -13.03
CA VAL A 531 32.67 -10.02 -13.22
C VAL A 531 33.28 -9.57 -11.89
N GLY A 532 32.56 -9.67 -10.78
CA GLY A 532 33.09 -9.38 -9.44
C GLY A 532 34.19 -10.36 -9.01
N GLU A 533 34.04 -11.65 -9.30
CA GLU A 533 35.05 -12.68 -9.04
C GLU A 533 36.27 -12.54 -9.93
N GLU A 534 36.09 -12.23 -11.22
CA GLU A 534 37.19 -11.99 -12.15
C GLU A 534 37.94 -10.70 -11.80
N ALA A 535 37.23 -9.63 -11.40
CA ALA A 535 37.86 -8.42 -10.87
C ALA A 535 38.68 -8.72 -9.61
N ARG A 536 38.16 -9.54 -8.68
CA ARG A 536 38.92 -10.03 -7.52
C ARG A 536 40.15 -10.84 -7.91
N ARG A 537 40.03 -11.72 -8.91
CA ARG A 537 41.10 -12.60 -9.37
C ARG A 537 42.20 -11.81 -10.07
N GLN A 538 41.85 -10.87 -10.96
CA GLN A 538 42.78 -9.95 -11.62
C GLN A 538 43.49 -9.04 -10.62
N MET A 539 42.76 -8.56 -9.60
CA MET A 539 43.34 -7.77 -8.51
C MET A 539 44.34 -8.60 -7.68
N MET A 540 44.01 -9.83 -7.27
CA MET A 540 44.96 -10.72 -6.56
C MET A 540 46.19 -11.09 -7.39
N ILE A 541 46.03 -11.37 -8.68
CA ILE A 541 47.15 -11.67 -9.58
C ILE A 541 48.09 -10.46 -9.64
N ARG A 542 47.54 -9.24 -9.72
CA ARG A 542 48.32 -8.01 -9.77
C ARG A 542 48.95 -7.61 -8.44
N THR A 543 48.28 -7.84 -7.31
CA THR A 543 48.89 -7.64 -5.97
C THR A 543 50.08 -8.58 -5.77
N ARG A 544 49.98 -9.83 -6.26
CA ARG A 544 51.12 -10.77 -6.25
C ARG A 544 52.25 -10.31 -7.17
N THR A 545 51.98 -9.82 -8.39
CA THR A 545 53.04 -9.38 -9.30
C THR A 545 53.63 -8.01 -8.95
N SER A 546 52.84 -7.09 -8.39
CA SER A 546 53.27 -5.71 -8.08
C SER A 546 53.97 -5.58 -6.74
N ILE A 547 53.71 -6.47 -5.77
CA ILE A 547 54.41 -6.45 -4.47
C ILE A 547 55.60 -7.42 -4.48
N ALA A 548 55.50 -8.57 -5.16
CA ALA A 548 56.59 -9.56 -5.17
C ALA A 548 57.77 -9.15 -6.07
N MET A 549 57.54 -8.47 -7.20
CA MET A 549 58.62 -8.10 -8.13
C MET A 549 59.55 -7.00 -7.59
N PRO A 550 59.08 -5.91 -6.97
CA PRO A 550 59.98 -4.91 -6.39
C PRO A 550 60.79 -5.46 -5.21
N LEU A 551 60.23 -6.39 -4.42
CA LEU A 551 60.95 -7.05 -3.33
C LEU A 551 62.01 -8.04 -3.84
N LEU A 552 61.76 -8.71 -4.98
CA LEU A 552 62.74 -9.57 -5.65
C LEU A 552 63.86 -8.77 -6.33
N ILE A 553 63.55 -7.63 -6.93
CA ILE A 553 64.53 -6.73 -7.57
C ILE A 553 65.42 -6.08 -6.52
N HIS A 554 64.87 -5.55 -5.42
CA HIS A 554 65.66 -5.00 -4.32
C HIS A 554 66.53 -6.05 -3.61
N SER A 555 66.11 -7.31 -3.57
CA SER A 555 66.91 -8.41 -2.99
C SER A 555 68.06 -8.85 -3.92
N LEU A 556 67.92 -8.68 -5.24
CA LEU A 556 68.94 -9.03 -6.24
C LEU A 556 69.97 -7.92 -6.44
N GLU A 557 69.58 -6.65 -6.31
CA GLU A 557 70.50 -5.50 -6.40
C GLU A 557 71.42 -5.38 -5.17
N ALA A 558 71.01 -5.91 -4.02
CA ALA A 558 71.84 -5.95 -2.80
C ALA A 558 73.04 -6.94 -2.88
N PHE A 559 73.18 -7.72 -3.95
CA PHE A 559 74.15 -8.82 -4.04
C PHE A 559 75.23 -8.69 -5.14
N SER A 560 75.42 -7.53 -5.78
CA SER A 560 76.42 -7.37 -6.85
C SER A 560 77.65 -6.55 -6.41
N PRO A 561 78.83 -7.16 -6.18
CA PRO A 561 80.07 -6.41 -5.98
C PRO A 561 80.99 -6.41 -7.22
N ASN A 562 81.65 -5.26 -7.42
CA ASN A 562 82.84 -4.97 -8.25
C ASN A 562 82.66 -4.68 -9.76
N ALA A 563 83.11 -3.49 -10.20
CA ALA A 563 84.49 -3.20 -10.66
C ALA A 563 84.50 -1.87 -11.45
N ARG A 564 85.13 -0.79 -10.95
CA ARG A 564 86.44 -0.25 -11.39
C ARG A 564 86.66 -0.16 -12.91
N SER A 565 86.83 1.05 -13.45
CA SER A 565 88.15 1.70 -13.65
C SER A 565 88.05 2.95 -14.55
N ASP A 566 88.60 4.05 -14.04
CA ASP A 566 89.52 5.02 -14.68
C ASP A 566 89.18 5.67 -16.03
N ALA A 567 89.07 7.00 -16.05
CA ALA A 567 90.05 7.90 -16.70
C ALA A 567 89.62 9.38 -16.61
N ASP A 568 90.45 10.15 -15.90
CA ASP A 568 90.99 11.50 -16.17
C ASP A 568 90.09 12.67 -16.61
N GLY A 569 90.21 13.78 -15.86
CA GLY A 569 89.89 15.12 -16.34
C GLY A 569 89.71 16.16 -15.24
N ASP A 570 90.82 16.76 -14.82
CA ASP A 570 90.99 17.87 -13.86
C ASP A 570 89.97 19.04 -13.93
N GLY A 571 89.69 19.64 -12.76
CA GLY A 571 89.10 20.99 -12.69
C GLY A 571 88.43 21.41 -11.36
N ASP A 572 89.22 21.47 -10.28
CA ASP A 572 89.11 22.31 -9.06
C ASP A 572 87.76 22.88 -8.52
N THR A 573 87.49 22.48 -7.26
CA THR A 573 86.90 23.22 -6.11
C THR A 573 85.40 23.59 -6.15
N VAL A 574 84.54 23.26 -5.16
CA VAL A 574 84.56 23.58 -3.72
C VAL A 574 83.54 22.70 -2.94
N GLY A 575 83.97 22.08 -1.84
CA GLY A 575 83.29 22.14 -0.52
C GLY A 575 82.11 21.22 -0.15
N MET A 576 82.37 20.39 0.88
CA MET A 576 81.50 19.91 1.98
C MET A 576 80.87 18.50 1.94
N ASP A 577 81.49 17.62 2.74
CA ASP A 577 80.97 16.55 3.61
C ASP A 577 79.73 15.73 3.17
N GLU A 578 80.00 14.54 2.66
CA GLU A 578 79.19 13.33 2.84
C GLU A 578 79.78 12.47 3.96
N ASP A 579 78.99 12.14 4.99
CA ASP A 579 79.11 10.83 5.66
C ASP A 579 77.83 10.52 6.48
N ARG A 580 76.94 9.71 5.93
CA ARG A 580 75.90 8.98 6.68
C ARG A 580 75.69 7.60 6.08
N GLY A 581 76.56 6.67 6.48
CA GLY A 581 76.30 5.24 6.37
C GLY A 581 75.06 4.83 7.18
N VAL A 582 74.26 3.95 6.61
CA VAL A 582 73.07 3.36 7.23
C VAL A 582 73.48 2.51 8.44
N SER A 583 72.83 2.76 9.58
CA SER A 583 73.10 2.07 10.85
C SER A 583 72.74 0.57 10.78
N PRO A 584 73.63 -0.35 11.21
CA PRO A 584 73.37 -1.79 11.33
C PRO A 584 72.15 -2.14 12.21
N PHE A 585 71.67 -1.18 13.02
CA PHE A 585 70.50 -1.34 13.88
C PHE A 585 69.18 -1.43 13.08
N ALA A 586 69.10 -0.82 11.90
CA ALA A 586 67.91 -0.86 11.05
C ALA A 586 67.71 -2.24 10.39
N VAL A 587 68.80 -2.96 10.13
CA VAL A 587 68.76 -4.30 9.50
C VAL A 587 68.27 -5.36 10.49
N GLU A 588 68.62 -5.23 11.77
CA GLU A 588 68.22 -6.21 12.78
C GLU A 588 66.76 -6.06 13.22
N GLN A 589 66.20 -4.85 13.21
CA GLN A 589 64.77 -4.63 13.48
C GLN A 589 63.86 -5.21 12.38
N ILE A 590 64.29 -5.17 11.12
CA ILE A 590 63.57 -5.78 10.00
C ILE A 590 63.61 -7.32 10.12
N ARG A 591 64.70 -7.89 10.64
CA ARG A 591 64.86 -9.33 10.84
C ARG A 591 63.96 -9.90 11.95
N VAL A 592 63.71 -9.11 13.00
CA VAL A 592 62.80 -9.46 14.11
C VAL A 592 61.33 -9.37 13.66
N ALA A 593 60.96 -8.33 12.90
CA ALA A 593 59.59 -8.15 12.41
C ALA A 593 59.13 -9.24 11.42
N VAL A 594 60.06 -9.78 10.62
CA VAL A 594 59.76 -10.87 9.67
C VAL A 594 59.60 -12.23 10.38
N LYS A 595 60.17 -12.41 11.56
CA LYS A 595 60.10 -13.66 12.33
C LYS A 595 58.77 -13.83 13.08
N GLU A 596 58.04 -12.74 13.33
CA GLU A 596 56.74 -12.75 14.02
C GLU A 596 55.52 -12.89 13.08
N MET A 597 55.71 -12.84 11.76
CA MET A 597 54.60 -12.90 10.78
C MET A 597 54.24 -14.31 10.27
N ILE A 598 54.81 -15.38 10.82
CA ILE A 598 54.49 -16.76 10.45
C ILE A 598 53.65 -17.40 11.57
N PRO A 599 52.36 -17.70 11.36
CA PRO A 599 51.58 -18.44 12.35
C PRO A 599 52.03 -19.92 12.37
N PRO A 600 52.17 -20.55 13.55
CA PRO A 600 52.47 -21.97 13.61
C PRO A 600 51.27 -22.78 13.11
N SER A 601 51.56 -23.76 12.26
CA SER A 601 50.60 -24.74 11.73
C SER A 601 50.02 -25.60 12.85
N SER A 602 48.71 -25.80 12.81
CA SER A 602 47.98 -26.73 13.68
C SER A 602 48.44 -28.18 13.43
N ALA A 603 49.03 -28.78 14.46
CA ALA A 603 49.14 -30.22 14.63
C ALA A 603 48.48 -30.62 15.95
N SER A 604 47.81 -31.76 15.88
CA SER A 604 46.98 -32.47 16.85
C SER A 604 47.69 -32.91 18.14
N GLU A 605 46.86 -33.13 19.17
CA GLU A 605 46.88 -34.17 20.24
C GLU A 605 46.38 -33.51 21.53
N ASP A 606 45.18 -33.83 22.02
CA ASP A 606 44.73 -35.03 22.75
C ASP A 606 45.05 -34.98 24.26
N ASP A 607 44.12 -35.53 25.03
CA ASP A 607 44.08 -35.76 26.49
C ASP A 607 43.75 -34.61 27.47
N GLY A 608 42.79 -34.90 28.36
CA GLY A 608 42.81 -34.34 29.72
C GLY A 608 41.46 -34.05 30.38
N GLU A 609 40.95 -35.04 31.09
CA GLU A 609 39.83 -35.06 32.05
C GLU A 609 39.75 -33.89 33.06
N GLY A 610 38.54 -33.62 33.57
CA GLY A 610 38.35 -32.82 34.79
C GLY A 610 36.89 -32.43 35.07
N ALA A 611 36.23 -33.23 35.91
CA ALA A 611 34.87 -33.03 36.43
C ALA A 611 34.80 -32.00 37.57
N GLU A 612 33.64 -31.35 37.76
CA GLU A 612 33.01 -30.92 39.03
C GLU A 612 31.76 -30.06 38.68
N GLN A 613 30.52 -30.55 38.83
CA GLN A 613 29.65 -30.57 40.02
C GLN A 613 29.27 -29.19 40.62
N GLY A 614 27.95 -28.98 40.77
CA GLY A 614 27.29 -27.89 41.50
C GLY A 614 26.30 -27.12 40.59
N GLY A 615 24.98 -27.27 40.64
CA GLY A 615 24.10 -27.64 41.75
C GLY A 615 23.73 -26.41 42.56
N HIS A 616 22.65 -25.71 42.21
CA HIS A 616 21.82 -25.05 43.23
C HIS A 616 20.41 -24.69 42.74
N ASP A 617 19.44 -25.29 43.43
CA ASP A 617 18.04 -24.90 43.53
C ASP A 617 17.87 -23.50 44.16
N GLY A 618 16.77 -22.83 43.79
CA GLY A 618 16.30 -21.60 44.44
C GLY A 618 14.82 -21.33 44.14
N LYS A 619 13.93 -21.94 44.93
CA LYS A 619 12.53 -21.55 45.15
C LYS A 619 12.46 -20.38 46.15
N GLU A 620 11.25 -19.79 46.22
CA GLU A 620 10.69 -18.82 47.21
C GLU A 620 10.72 -17.35 46.72
N ALA A 621 9.59 -16.68 46.45
CA ALA A 621 8.35 -16.39 47.21
C ALA A 621 8.48 -15.16 48.13
N LEU A 622 7.37 -14.41 48.25
CA LEU A 622 7.13 -13.10 48.92
C LEU A 622 7.41 -11.90 47.99
N ASP A 623 6.56 -10.89 47.80
CA ASP A 623 5.35 -10.45 48.49
C ASP A 623 4.60 -9.44 47.60
N GLY A 624 3.30 -9.21 47.84
CA GLY A 624 2.64 -7.98 47.37
C GLY A 624 1.19 -8.06 46.91
N GLU A 625 0.33 -8.72 47.69
CA GLU A 625 -1.12 -8.70 47.58
C GLU A 625 -1.67 -7.32 47.98
N ILE A 626 -2.29 -6.57 47.06
CA ILE A 626 -3.13 -5.40 47.38
C ILE A 626 -4.47 -5.48 46.61
N VAL A 627 -5.47 -5.92 47.37
CA VAL A 627 -6.87 -5.43 47.41
C VAL A 627 -7.79 -5.76 46.22
N ARG A 628 -8.46 -6.91 46.36
CA ARG A 628 -9.90 -7.05 46.07
C ARG A 628 -10.69 -6.43 47.23
N GLU A 629 -11.38 -5.32 46.99
CA GLU A 629 -12.61 -4.99 47.72
C GLU A 629 -13.39 -3.89 46.99
N LYS A 630 -14.52 -4.27 46.37
CA LYS A 630 -15.79 -3.50 46.31
C LYS A 630 -16.76 -4.16 45.32
N MET A 631 -17.42 -5.20 45.83
CA MET A 631 -18.75 -5.60 45.37
C MET A 631 -19.57 -5.85 46.62
N LYS A 632 -20.28 -4.81 47.09
CA LYS A 632 -21.49 -4.86 47.93
C LYS A 632 -21.98 -3.43 48.15
N ALA A 633 -23.30 -3.27 48.09
CA ALA A 633 -24.11 -2.09 48.40
C ALA A 633 -24.23 -0.98 47.32
N THR A 634 -25.26 -1.14 46.49
CA THR A 634 -26.25 -0.08 46.25
C THR A 634 -27.63 -0.71 46.42
N GLY A 635 -28.08 -0.68 47.67
CA GLY A 635 -29.45 -0.41 48.07
C GLY A 635 -29.41 0.91 48.83
#